data_AF-C9LVT8-F1
#
_entry.id   AF-C9LVT8-F1
#
_cell.length_a   1.000
_cell.length_b   1.000
_cell.length_c   1.000
_cell.angle_alpha   90.00
_cell.angle_beta   90.00
_cell.angle_gamma   90.00
#
_symmetry.space_group_name_H-M   'P 1'
#
loop_
_entity.id
_entity.type
_entity.pdbx_description
1 polymer ?
#
loop_
_entity_poly.entity_id
_entity_poly.type
_entity_poly.pdbx_seq_one_letter_code
_entity_poly.pdbx_strand_id
1 'polypeptide(L)'
;MKKKRVFVRLGQGLSRVKEAQAEAKKVVARQEAPTAQGALPIQDAAPPLESAPSPGQGIPPHEQGASLYMQPLYMPYMQPPVADGGAQFASSLPNMSNVRGMPSVQGVPFLMCVPDIQGRPQWVPVMPFAAPPQVQPPIQPAPPQAPPSMQPAPRQEPPPAAQSAQQPSTVQSSMQPTQTPSTAQPPIQPVPPQAQEQPPAAQSAPKAQQQTQQPPVPPQQPQAQQPAQQQPPATQQQPKAQNERPKAQPALADAAFTRRKNRRKKVRTAMEFICIAAALFVLLELFFTLKTYDPAAAAAAGAQDKGFIALSYFGVDRNGDTSTLIGKEELRRHLAELKSQGYVTISQQDVLDYYREGKNLPERSLFLMFEDGRRDTAIFAQEIMEDLNFKATMMTYPEKFAKKDTKFLSPKDLHEMESSTFWEMGSNGYRLAYINVFDRYDDFLGELDPLRFDMVRGCLGRRYNHYLMDYIRDKDGVPTESERQMERRVAYDYARLRDIYGEELGYVPKAHVLMHANTGRFGNNPRVSAVNEREIRDSFPMNFNREGFVLNKRTSSLYDLTRMQPQPYWPINHLLMRINYDTDGALSFVEGREEGRRAWELKEGALEAREETLILTTLPEGKALARLADVENLRDLRLEAELEGNAFGSQQIFLRSSADLSDAVCVTLVNDQLVVTEIAGGAKRELYREKLPVILGEKILSVEEARKEAKIAENEAFARYAPSPAAANEYMGRANAVRETYAAAVEDGAAPYEGRESFHRRGKCRLVIHLSGDRLSVEVDGHTGPEDLAVSRTERGAVFLGASWQGEAWSQRNLADDVYDGVFKKVRVLTETGRESKEERVLYTSEYKGWEKAKHRAGEIWDAVLRWFLEYV
;
A
#
# COMPACT_ATOMS: atom_id res chain seq x y z
N MET A 1 -3.34 24.64 8.93
CA MET A 1 -4.62 23.98 9.33
C MET A 1 -4.64 23.30 10.72
N LYS A 2 -3.68 22.43 11.08
CA LYS A 2 -3.76 21.45 12.21
C LYS A 2 -4.46 21.91 13.52
N LYS A 3 -4.19 23.11 14.06
CA LYS A 3 -4.52 23.42 15.48
C LYS A 3 -5.84 24.17 15.73
N LYS A 4 -6.37 24.97 14.78
CA LYS A 4 -7.68 25.63 14.96
C LYS A 4 -8.82 24.62 15.16
N ARG A 5 -8.81 23.50 14.42
CA ARG A 5 -9.85 22.47 14.49
C ARG A 5 -9.74 21.55 15.73
N VAL A 6 -8.57 21.45 16.37
CA VAL A 6 -8.38 20.69 17.62
C VAL A 6 -9.15 21.35 18.78
N PHE A 7 -9.06 22.66 18.98
CA PHE A 7 -9.82 23.34 20.04
C PHE A 7 -11.33 23.27 19.83
N VAL A 8 -11.81 23.37 18.58
CA VAL A 8 -13.23 23.19 18.25
C VAL A 8 -13.69 21.76 18.53
N ARG A 9 -12.91 20.74 18.15
CA ARG A 9 -13.22 19.34 18.45
C ARG A 9 -13.11 18.99 19.93
N LEU A 10 -12.17 19.58 20.69
CA LEU A 10 -12.14 19.44 22.15
C LEU A 10 -13.38 20.05 22.80
N GLY A 11 -13.80 21.25 22.37
CA GLY A 11 -15.01 21.90 22.85
C GLY A 11 -16.26 21.08 22.58
N GLN A 12 -16.42 20.58 21.35
CA GLN A 12 -17.53 19.73 20.92
C GLN A 12 -17.49 18.32 21.55
N GLY A 13 -16.29 17.78 21.82
CA GLY A 13 -16.13 16.53 22.57
C GLY A 13 -16.52 16.70 24.03
N LEU A 14 -16.06 17.78 24.69
CA LEU A 14 -16.41 18.12 26.06
C LEU A 14 -17.89 18.48 26.23
N SER A 15 -18.56 19.05 25.21
CA SER A 15 -20.02 19.24 25.25
C SER A 15 -20.74 17.90 25.12
N ARG A 16 -20.38 17.07 24.13
CA ARG A 16 -20.98 15.74 23.91
C ARG A 16 -20.78 14.79 25.08
N VAL A 17 -19.62 14.80 25.74
CA VAL A 17 -19.38 14.01 26.96
C VAL A 17 -20.25 14.51 28.12
N LYS A 18 -20.47 15.83 28.25
CA LYS A 18 -21.41 16.37 29.24
C LYS A 18 -22.87 16.06 28.93
N GLU A 19 -23.25 16.08 27.66
CA GLU A 19 -24.59 15.69 27.17
C GLU A 19 -24.83 14.20 27.44
N ALA A 20 -23.90 13.32 27.05
CA ALA A 20 -23.96 11.88 27.33
C ALA A 20 -23.96 11.57 28.84
N GLN A 21 -23.18 12.30 29.66
CA GLN A 21 -23.25 12.17 31.12
C GLN A 21 -24.59 12.67 31.70
N ALA A 22 -25.22 13.69 31.09
CA ALA A 22 -26.54 14.16 31.49
C ALA A 22 -27.65 13.18 31.07
N GLU A 23 -27.54 12.53 29.91
CA GLU A 23 -28.44 11.46 29.49
C GLU A 23 -28.26 10.20 30.32
N ALA A 24 -27.03 9.75 30.57
CA ALA A 24 -26.75 8.62 31.47
C ALA A 24 -27.36 8.85 32.87
N LYS A 25 -27.23 10.07 33.43
CA LYS A 25 -27.90 10.43 34.69
C LYS A 25 -29.43 10.43 34.60
N LYS A 26 -30.01 10.83 33.46
CA LYS A 26 -31.48 10.71 33.23
C LYS A 26 -31.94 9.27 33.05
N VAL A 27 -31.10 8.38 32.51
CA VAL A 27 -31.40 6.94 32.37
C VAL A 27 -31.36 6.25 33.73
N VAL A 28 -30.32 6.49 34.54
CA VAL A 28 -30.24 5.99 35.92
C VAL A 28 -31.42 6.51 36.75
N ALA A 29 -31.73 7.81 36.70
CA ALA A 29 -32.88 8.39 37.39
C ALA A 29 -34.26 7.90 36.86
N ARG A 30 -34.31 7.20 35.73
CA ARG A 30 -35.51 6.49 35.23
C ARG A 30 -35.58 5.02 35.66
N GLN A 31 -34.46 4.43 36.09
CA GLN A 31 -34.40 3.05 36.59
C GLN A 31 -34.69 2.94 38.09
N GLU A 32 -34.64 4.05 38.84
CA GLU A 32 -34.91 4.10 40.28
C GLU A 32 -36.38 4.46 40.65
N ALA A 33 -37.27 4.59 39.65
CA ALA A 33 -38.69 4.92 39.87
C ALA A 33 -39.57 3.66 39.97
N PRO A 34 -40.38 3.46 41.04
CA PRO A 34 -41.21 2.28 41.20
C PRO A 34 -42.41 2.24 40.25
N THR A 35 -42.77 1.04 39.80
CA THR A 35 -43.82 0.78 38.80
C THR A 35 -45.24 0.98 39.33
N ALA A 36 -46.11 1.50 38.47
CA ALA A 36 -47.56 1.43 38.60
C ALA A 36 -48.17 0.90 37.29
N GLN A 37 -49.15 0.00 37.38
CA GLN A 37 -49.81 -0.63 36.22
C GLN A 37 -51.10 0.11 35.84
N GLY A 38 -51.40 0.13 34.53
CA GLY A 38 -52.65 0.61 33.94
C GLY A 38 -52.78 0.05 32.52
N ALA A 39 -53.99 -0.21 32.03
CA ALA A 39 -54.20 -1.09 30.88
C ALA A 39 -55.20 -0.57 29.83
N LEU A 40 -54.89 -0.83 28.55
CA LEU A 40 -55.80 -0.81 27.37
C LEU A 40 -56.34 0.58 26.95
N PRO A 41 -56.94 0.78 25.74
CA PRO A 41 -57.43 -0.22 24.76
C PRO A 41 -56.97 -0.03 23.29
N ILE A 42 -57.71 -0.65 22.36
CA ILE A 42 -57.45 -0.88 20.92
C ILE A 42 -58.31 0.04 20.03
N GLN A 43 -57.78 0.48 18.87
CA GLN A 43 -58.49 0.91 17.62
C GLN A 43 -57.40 1.32 16.57
N ASP A 44 -57.54 1.19 15.23
CA ASP A 44 -58.52 0.45 14.40
C ASP A 44 -57.94 0.10 12.99
N ALA A 45 -58.72 -0.58 12.14
CA ALA A 45 -58.48 -1.03 10.74
C ALA A 45 -58.27 0.11 9.69
N ALA A 46 -57.89 -0.03 8.39
CA ALA A 46 -57.24 -1.00 7.45
C ALA A 46 -57.12 -0.24 6.06
N PRO A 47 -57.02 -0.80 4.81
CA PRO A 47 -56.70 -2.15 4.27
C PRO A 47 -55.57 -2.14 3.15
N PRO A 48 -55.25 -3.27 2.46
CA PRO A 48 -54.06 -3.40 1.58
C PRO A 48 -54.33 -3.75 0.09
N LEU A 49 -53.26 -3.79 -0.72
CA LEU A 49 -53.07 -4.36 -2.08
C LEU A 49 -51.55 -4.68 -2.24
N GLU A 50 -51.06 -5.69 -2.98
CA GLU A 50 -51.65 -6.91 -3.54
C GLU A 50 -50.51 -7.97 -3.72
N SER A 51 -50.82 -9.25 -3.93
CA SER A 51 -49.85 -10.38 -3.89
C SER A 51 -49.39 -10.88 -5.26
N ALA A 52 -48.13 -11.34 -5.35
CA ALA A 52 -47.58 -12.06 -6.50
C ALA A 52 -47.32 -13.54 -6.16
N PRO A 53 -47.53 -14.50 -7.10
CA PRO A 53 -47.44 -15.95 -6.83
C PRO A 53 -46.04 -16.55 -7.06
N SER A 54 -45.86 -17.78 -6.55
CA SER A 54 -44.65 -18.61 -6.66
C SER A 54 -44.70 -19.62 -7.84
N PRO A 55 -43.59 -20.32 -8.19
CA PRO A 55 -43.36 -20.84 -9.54
C PRO A 55 -43.94 -22.24 -9.87
N GLY A 56 -44.04 -22.52 -11.17
CA GLY A 56 -44.37 -23.83 -11.76
C GLY A 56 -43.26 -24.35 -12.70
N GLN A 57 -43.32 -25.64 -13.08
CA GLN A 57 -42.19 -26.38 -13.68
C GLN A 57 -42.33 -26.67 -15.18
N GLY A 58 -41.19 -26.65 -15.91
CA GLY A 58 -40.77 -27.80 -16.73
C GLY A 58 -40.84 -27.72 -18.27
N ILE A 59 -40.09 -28.68 -18.87
CA ILE A 59 -40.01 -29.13 -20.29
C ILE A 59 -39.00 -28.36 -21.19
N PRO A 60 -38.23 -29.06 -22.07
CA PRO A 60 -36.89 -28.62 -22.50
C PRO A 60 -36.73 -28.50 -24.05
N PRO A 61 -35.56 -28.78 -24.66
CA PRO A 61 -34.59 -27.77 -25.06
C PRO A 61 -34.50 -27.58 -26.59
N HIS A 62 -33.68 -26.61 -27.02
CA HIS A 62 -33.18 -26.54 -28.40
C HIS A 62 -31.67 -26.31 -28.42
N GLU A 63 -30.95 -27.07 -29.23
CA GLU A 63 -29.51 -26.91 -29.46
C GLU A 63 -29.23 -25.76 -30.44
N GLN A 64 -28.16 -24.99 -30.19
CA GLN A 64 -26.99 -24.81 -31.09
C GLN A 64 -26.20 -23.53 -30.73
N GLY A 65 -24.90 -23.49 -31.06
CA GLY A 65 -24.09 -22.28 -31.05
C GLY A 65 -23.12 -22.14 -29.87
N ALA A 66 -22.09 -22.99 -29.81
CA ALA A 66 -20.93 -22.75 -28.95
C ALA A 66 -20.12 -21.55 -29.47
N SER A 67 -20.18 -20.42 -28.76
CA SER A 67 -19.35 -19.23 -29.06
C SER A 67 -18.04 -19.29 -28.29
N LEU A 68 -16.90 -19.20 -28.98
CA LEU A 68 -15.60 -19.07 -28.33
C LEU A 68 -15.46 -17.64 -27.75
N TYR A 69 -15.63 -17.52 -26.44
CA TYR A 69 -15.28 -16.29 -25.73
C TYR A 69 -13.77 -16.16 -25.61
N MET A 70 -13.17 -15.25 -26.40
CA MET A 70 -11.84 -14.74 -26.08
C MET A 70 -11.89 -13.99 -24.74
N GLN A 71 -11.05 -14.41 -23.80
CA GLN A 71 -10.64 -13.52 -22.71
C GLN A 71 -9.92 -12.30 -23.32
N PRO A 72 -10.10 -11.08 -22.79
CA PRO A 72 -9.31 -9.93 -23.20
C PRO A 72 -7.86 -10.11 -22.73
N LEU A 73 -7.02 -10.66 -23.60
CA LEU A 73 -5.57 -10.62 -23.47
C LEU A 73 -5.12 -9.15 -23.36
N TYR A 74 -4.65 -8.76 -22.18
CA TYR A 74 -3.90 -7.53 -22.01
C TYR A 74 -2.56 -7.70 -22.72
N MET A 75 -2.45 -7.17 -23.94
CA MET A 75 -1.19 -7.14 -24.68
C MET A 75 -0.15 -6.32 -23.90
N PRO A 76 1.07 -6.85 -23.64
CA PRO A 76 2.20 -6.02 -23.25
C PRO A 76 2.48 -5.04 -24.40
N TYR A 77 2.62 -3.75 -24.07
CA TYR A 77 2.64 -2.70 -25.09
C TYR A 77 4.03 -2.60 -25.74
N MET A 78 4.15 -2.97 -27.01
CA MET A 78 5.39 -2.74 -27.77
C MET A 78 5.73 -1.24 -27.84
N GLN A 79 7.01 -0.91 -27.71
CA GLN A 79 7.50 0.46 -27.91
C GLN A 79 7.17 0.95 -29.33
N PRO A 80 6.79 2.23 -29.52
CA PRO A 80 6.60 2.79 -30.84
C PRO A 80 7.94 2.84 -31.60
N PRO A 81 7.96 2.58 -32.93
CA PRO A 81 9.18 2.63 -33.72
C PRO A 81 9.74 4.06 -33.78
N VAL A 82 11.07 4.17 -33.76
CA VAL A 82 11.78 5.45 -33.96
C VAL A 82 11.52 5.97 -35.37
N ALA A 83 11.20 7.25 -35.51
CA ALA A 83 11.05 7.88 -36.82
C ALA A 83 12.41 8.14 -37.47
N ASP A 84 12.62 7.66 -38.70
CA ASP A 84 13.86 7.85 -39.45
C ASP A 84 14.13 9.33 -39.76
N GLY A 85 15.12 9.90 -39.08
CA GLY A 85 15.69 11.23 -39.34
C GLY A 85 17.16 11.10 -39.74
N GLY A 86 17.43 10.93 -41.04
CA GLY A 86 18.78 10.61 -41.53
C GLY A 86 19.78 11.77 -41.44
N ALA A 87 20.78 11.64 -40.56
CA ALA A 87 22.02 12.41 -40.60
C ALA A 87 23.21 11.54 -40.14
N GLN A 88 24.29 11.48 -40.92
CA GLN A 88 25.49 10.71 -40.59
C GLN A 88 26.43 11.52 -39.69
N PHE A 89 26.90 10.94 -38.58
CA PHE A 89 28.23 11.23 -38.03
C PHE A 89 28.77 10.03 -37.23
N ALA A 90 30.10 9.94 -37.09
CA ALA A 90 30.78 8.69 -36.74
C ALA A 90 31.24 8.60 -35.28
N SER A 91 31.07 7.39 -34.73
CA SER A 91 31.75 6.75 -33.58
C SER A 91 32.85 7.51 -32.81
N SER A 92 32.69 7.61 -31.48
CA SER A 92 33.65 6.98 -30.55
C SER A 92 33.15 6.94 -29.10
N LEU A 93 32.97 5.74 -28.53
CA LEU A 93 33.31 5.29 -27.15
C LEU A 93 32.63 3.91 -26.86
N PRO A 94 33.23 3.01 -26.05
CA PRO A 94 32.73 1.64 -25.91
C PRO A 94 32.14 1.28 -24.54
N ASN A 95 30.84 0.94 -24.49
CA ASN A 95 30.32 -0.20 -23.70
C ASN A 95 28.82 -0.42 -23.96
N MET A 96 28.47 -1.19 -24.99
CA MET A 96 27.11 -1.73 -25.20
C MET A 96 27.17 -3.16 -25.70
N SER A 97 27.40 -4.10 -24.78
CA SER A 97 27.51 -5.54 -25.05
C SER A 97 26.48 -6.35 -24.25
N ASN A 98 25.21 -5.91 -24.26
CA ASN A 98 24.08 -6.63 -23.63
C ASN A 98 22.77 -6.54 -24.45
N VAL A 99 22.84 -6.27 -25.76
CA VAL A 99 21.65 -6.28 -26.65
C VAL A 99 21.68 -7.49 -27.59
N ARG A 100 21.06 -8.57 -27.12
CA ARG A 100 20.52 -9.71 -27.90
C ARG A 100 19.25 -10.15 -27.18
N GLY A 101 18.14 -10.50 -27.83
CA GLY A 101 17.82 -10.46 -29.25
C GLY A 101 16.51 -11.22 -29.46
N MET A 102 15.53 -10.64 -30.18
CA MET A 102 14.19 -11.21 -30.27
C MET A 102 14.15 -12.58 -30.98
N PRO A 103 13.29 -13.52 -30.55
CA PRO A 103 13.02 -14.75 -31.29
C PRO A 103 12.30 -14.46 -32.61
N SER A 104 12.70 -15.14 -33.68
CA SER A 104 12.16 -14.89 -35.02
C SER A 104 10.83 -15.61 -35.26
N VAL A 105 9.75 -14.85 -35.47
CA VAL A 105 8.47 -15.38 -35.96
C VAL A 105 8.50 -15.48 -37.49
N GLN A 106 8.89 -16.64 -38.02
CA GLN A 106 8.87 -16.92 -39.46
C GLN A 106 7.60 -17.70 -39.87
N GLY A 107 7.02 -17.37 -41.03
CA GLY A 107 6.04 -18.22 -41.71
C GLY A 107 4.56 -17.86 -41.58
N VAL A 108 4.19 -16.79 -40.86
CA VAL A 108 2.77 -16.37 -40.76
C VAL A 108 2.40 -15.39 -41.90
N PRO A 109 1.36 -15.65 -42.71
CA PRO A 109 0.86 -14.70 -43.70
C PRO A 109 0.25 -13.46 -43.03
N PHE A 110 0.46 -12.29 -43.64
CA PHE A 110 -0.14 -11.03 -43.19
C PHE A 110 -0.71 -10.23 -44.36
N LEU A 111 -1.69 -9.35 -44.07
CA LEU A 111 -2.27 -8.44 -45.05
C LEU A 111 -1.47 -7.14 -45.08
N MET A 112 -0.89 -6.80 -46.22
CA MET A 112 -0.23 -5.53 -46.45
C MET A 112 -1.21 -4.55 -47.11
N CYS A 113 -1.31 -3.34 -46.56
CA CYS A 113 -2.05 -2.25 -47.20
C CYS A 113 -1.14 -1.58 -48.25
N VAL A 114 -1.62 -1.47 -49.48
CA VAL A 114 -0.94 -0.80 -50.59
C VAL A 114 -1.94 0.13 -51.29
N PRO A 115 -1.60 1.41 -51.55
CA PRO A 115 -2.48 2.28 -52.32
C PRO A 115 -2.53 1.85 -53.79
N ASP A 116 -3.72 1.89 -54.39
CA ASP A 116 -3.88 1.76 -55.84
C ASP A 116 -3.38 3.01 -56.59
N ILE A 117 -3.45 2.98 -57.93
CA ILE A 117 -3.03 4.10 -58.80
C ILE A 117 -3.87 5.39 -58.62
N GLN A 118 -4.90 5.37 -57.76
CA GLN A 118 -5.76 6.49 -57.39
C GLN A 118 -5.62 6.84 -55.89
N GLY A 119 -4.62 6.27 -55.20
CA GLY A 119 -4.32 6.52 -53.79
C GLY A 119 -5.20 5.78 -52.78
N ARG A 120 -6.03 4.82 -53.22
CA ARG A 120 -7.01 4.14 -52.35
C ARG A 120 -6.41 2.87 -51.73
N PRO A 121 -6.60 2.61 -50.43
CA PRO A 121 -6.02 1.44 -49.77
C PRO A 121 -6.62 0.13 -50.29
N GLN A 122 -5.76 -0.76 -50.79
CA GLN A 122 -6.06 -2.16 -51.11
C GLN A 122 -5.28 -3.08 -50.17
N TRP A 123 -5.90 -4.15 -49.71
CA TRP A 123 -5.28 -5.12 -48.79
C TRP A 123 -4.88 -6.38 -49.54
N VAL A 124 -3.57 -6.63 -49.63
CA VAL A 124 -2.99 -7.75 -50.37
C VAL A 124 -2.38 -8.75 -49.39
N PRO A 125 -2.71 -10.06 -49.46
CA PRO A 125 -2.07 -11.07 -48.63
C PRO A 125 -0.64 -11.33 -49.09
N VAL A 126 0.32 -11.21 -48.18
CA VAL A 126 1.74 -11.43 -48.43
C VAL A 126 2.19 -12.72 -47.74
N MET A 127 2.74 -13.64 -48.54
CA MET A 127 3.42 -14.85 -48.08
C MET A 127 4.94 -14.67 -48.30
N PRO A 128 5.75 -14.47 -47.25
CA PRO A 128 7.19 -14.32 -47.41
C PRO A 128 7.83 -15.67 -47.80
N PHE A 129 8.46 -15.72 -48.98
CA PHE A 129 9.24 -16.89 -49.41
C PHE A 129 10.50 -17.06 -48.56
N ALA A 130 10.85 -18.31 -48.24
CA ALA A 130 12.10 -18.63 -47.56
C ALA A 130 13.32 -18.37 -48.46
N ALA A 131 14.36 -17.76 -47.90
CA ALA A 131 15.62 -17.52 -48.60
C ALA A 131 16.44 -18.82 -48.74
N PRO A 132 17.25 -18.98 -49.82
CA PRO A 132 18.11 -20.14 -50.00
C PRO A 132 19.27 -20.19 -48.97
N PRO A 133 19.88 -21.37 -48.75
CA PRO A 133 20.97 -21.52 -47.78
C PRO A 133 22.21 -20.69 -48.15
N GLN A 134 22.94 -20.24 -47.12
CA GLN A 134 24.01 -19.24 -47.26
C GLN A 134 25.29 -19.77 -47.92
N VAL A 135 25.97 -18.87 -48.64
CA VAL A 135 27.29 -19.07 -49.23
C VAL A 135 28.37 -18.83 -48.17
N GLN A 136 29.37 -19.71 -48.09
CA GLN A 136 30.52 -19.59 -47.17
C GLN A 136 31.56 -18.54 -47.62
N PRO A 137 32.35 -17.96 -46.69
CA PRO A 137 33.35 -16.94 -46.99
C PRO A 137 34.57 -17.48 -47.78
N PRO A 138 35.31 -16.60 -48.51
CA PRO A 138 36.40 -17.02 -49.37
C PRO A 138 37.72 -17.30 -48.61
N ILE A 139 38.49 -18.28 -49.11
CA ILE A 139 39.87 -18.56 -48.73
C ILE A 139 40.74 -18.57 -50.01
N GLN A 140 42.03 -18.22 -49.89
CA GLN A 140 42.98 -18.11 -50.99
C GLN A 140 43.47 -19.49 -51.52
N PRO A 141 44.10 -19.56 -52.72
CA PRO A 141 43.88 -20.70 -53.64
C PRO A 141 45.01 -21.75 -53.75
N ALA A 142 44.70 -22.79 -54.55
CA ALA A 142 45.59 -23.70 -55.32
C ALA A 142 46.20 -24.95 -54.62
N PRO A 143 46.44 -26.08 -55.33
CA PRO A 143 45.85 -26.59 -56.60
C PRO A 143 45.40 -28.11 -56.46
N PRO A 144 45.47 -29.06 -57.43
CA PRO A 144 44.22 -29.76 -57.83
C PRO A 144 44.26 -31.31 -58.06
N GLN A 145 43.09 -31.87 -58.43
CA GLN A 145 42.81 -33.14 -59.17
C GLN A 145 42.62 -34.50 -58.45
N ALA A 146 41.76 -35.31 -59.11
CA ALA A 146 41.61 -36.78 -59.15
C ALA A 146 40.63 -37.51 -58.17
N PRO A 147 39.99 -38.65 -58.60
CA PRO A 147 38.75 -39.21 -58.00
C PRO A 147 38.85 -40.76 -57.75
N PRO A 148 37.79 -41.60 -57.90
CA PRO A 148 36.57 -41.79 -57.08
C PRO A 148 36.35 -43.26 -56.57
N SER A 149 35.35 -43.51 -55.70
CA SER A 149 34.77 -44.88 -55.55
C SER A 149 33.34 -44.99 -54.90
N MET A 150 32.42 -45.56 -55.69
CA MET A 150 31.40 -46.61 -55.38
C MET A 150 30.28 -46.49 -54.30
N GLN A 151 29.06 -46.84 -54.75
CA GLN A 151 27.86 -47.37 -54.05
C GLN A 151 28.02 -48.90 -53.75
N PRO A 152 27.04 -49.76 -53.33
CA PRO A 152 25.57 -49.63 -53.08
C PRO A 152 25.05 -50.19 -51.70
N ALA A 153 23.93 -49.73 -51.10
CA ALA A 153 22.47 -50.00 -51.32
C ALA A 153 21.87 -51.16 -50.43
N PRO A 154 20.57 -51.59 -50.51
CA PRO A 154 19.55 -51.21 -49.50
C PRO A 154 18.59 -52.36 -49.02
N ARG A 155 17.40 -52.00 -48.44
CA ARG A 155 16.13 -52.77 -48.12
C ARG A 155 15.82 -52.94 -46.61
N GLN A 156 14.57 -53.08 -46.09
CA GLN A 156 13.17 -52.92 -46.62
C GLN A 156 12.15 -52.65 -45.46
N GLU A 157 10.83 -52.57 -45.75
CA GLU A 157 9.76 -51.93 -44.91
C GLU A 157 8.71 -52.92 -44.24
N PRO A 158 7.38 -52.66 -44.05
CA PRO A 158 6.70 -52.63 -42.72
C PRO A 158 5.39 -53.52 -42.65
N PRO A 159 4.17 -53.05 -42.24
CA PRO A 159 3.55 -52.57 -40.95
C PRO A 159 2.61 -53.69 -40.33
N PRO A 160 1.37 -53.53 -39.76
CA PRO A 160 0.59 -52.41 -39.13
C PRO A 160 -0.21 -52.73 -37.79
N ALA A 161 -0.97 -51.71 -37.32
CA ALA A 161 -2.26 -51.59 -36.56
C ALA A 161 -3.16 -52.80 -36.11
N ALA A 162 -4.18 -52.68 -35.22
CA ALA A 162 -4.55 -51.78 -34.09
C ALA A 162 -5.91 -52.16 -33.41
N GLN A 163 -6.13 -51.78 -32.12
CA GLN A 163 -7.43 -51.49 -31.40
C GLN A 163 -8.55 -52.60 -31.29
N SER A 164 -9.53 -52.63 -30.35
CA SER A 164 -9.91 -51.76 -29.20
C SER A 164 -10.83 -52.45 -28.13
N ALA A 165 -10.75 -51.97 -26.87
CA ALA A 165 -11.76 -51.84 -25.78
C ALA A 165 -12.84 -52.90 -25.39
N GLN A 166 -12.98 -53.17 -24.07
CA GLN A 166 -14.26 -53.27 -23.31
C GLN A 166 -14.07 -53.25 -21.76
N GLN A 167 -15.17 -53.08 -20.99
CA GLN A 167 -15.26 -52.99 -19.50
C GLN A 167 -16.50 -53.80 -19.02
N PRO A 168 -16.63 -54.29 -17.76
CA PRO A 168 -17.15 -53.48 -16.62
C PRO A 168 -16.69 -53.96 -15.21
N SER A 169 -17.45 -53.67 -14.13
CA SER A 169 -17.08 -53.84 -12.70
C SER A 169 -18.21 -54.43 -11.81
N THR A 170 -17.90 -55.23 -10.75
CA THR A 170 -18.57 -55.25 -9.38
C THR A 170 -18.10 -56.38 -8.41
N VAL A 171 -17.62 -56.00 -7.20
CA VAL A 171 -18.03 -56.38 -5.79
C VAL A 171 -18.14 -57.87 -5.28
N GLN A 172 -17.86 -58.07 -3.95
CA GLN A 172 -18.19 -59.20 -3.01
C GLN A 172 -17.25 -60.45 -2.96
N SER A 173 -17.06 -61.26 -1.87
CA SER A 173 -17.63 -61.28 -0.48
C SER A 173 -16.83 -62.11 0.61
N SER A 174 -16.90 -61.67 1.89
CA SER A 174 -17.07 -62.36 3.22
C SER A 174 -16.42 -63.70 3.76
N MET A 175 -15.76 -63.60 4.94
CA MET A 175 -15.91 -64.34 6.26
C MET A 175 -15.36 -65.77 6.64
N GLN A 176 -14.77 -65.83 7.87
CA GLN A 176 -14.77 -66.90 8.95
C GLN A 176 -13.94 -68.23 8.81
N PRO A 177 -13.69 -69.07 9.88
CA PRO A 177 -13.35 -68.79 11.32
C PRO A 177 -12.34 -69.76 12.07
N THR A 178 -11.94 -69.40 13.32
CA THR A 178 -11.62 -70.24 14.55
C THR A 178 -10.28 -71.00 14.89
N GLN A 179 -9.86 -70.85 16.18
CA GLN A 179 -9.22 -71.78 17.17
C GLN A 179 -7.68 -72.10 17.27
N THR A 180 -6.99 -71.47 18.26
CA THR A 180 -6.30 -71.99 19.52
C THR A 180 -5.55 -73.35 19.60
N PRO A 181 -4.66 -73.68 20.61
CA PRO A 181 -4.39 -73.03 21.93
C PRO A 181 -2.91 -72.98 22.51
N SER A 182 -2.74 -72.31 23.68
CA SER A 182 -1.71 -72.52 24.76
C SER A 182 -0.22 -72.22 24.50
N THR A 183 0.62 -71.79 25.47
CA THR A 183 0.59 -71.95 26.95
C THR A 183 0.89 -70.69 27.80
N ALA A 184 0.17 -70.55 28.93
CA ALA A 184 0.55 -70.09 30.31
C ALA A 184 1.62 -68.99 30.57
N GLN A 185 1.58 -68.13 31.62
CA GLN A 185 0.60 -67.57 32.61
C GLN A 185 1.43 -66.72 33.63
N PRO A 186 0.88 -65.98 34.64
CA PRO A 186 -0.45 -65.40 34.87
C PRO A 186 -0.42 -63.85 35.19
N PRO A 187 -1.57 -63.16 35.42
CA PRO A 187 -1.66 -61.69 35.52
C PRO A 187 -2.16 -61.12 36.88
N ILE A 188 -2.27 -59.78 37.01
CA ILE A 188 -3.04 -59.06 38.05
C ILE A 188 -3.91 -57.95 37.41
N GLN A 189 -5.07 -57.64 38.01
CA GLN A 189 -6.10 -56.68 37.56
C GLN A 189 -6.18 -55.39 38.43
N PRO A 190 -6.92 -54.34 38.01
CA PRO A 190 -7.00 -53.04 38.73
C PRO A 190 -8.37 -52.72 39.38
N VAL A 191 -8.43 -51.59 40.16
CA VAL A 191 -9.62 -50.84 40.65
C VAL A 191 -10.41 -51.45 41.85
N PRO A 192 -10.99 -50.66 42.81
CA PRO A 192 -10.61 -49.40 43.48
C PRO A 192 -10.45 -49.59 45.03
N PRO A 193 -10.41 -48.53 45.88
CA PRO A 193 -11.66 -47.96 46.44
C PRO A 193 -11.66 -46.43 46.61
N GLN A 194 -12.76 -45.88 47.17
CA GLN A 194 -13.02 -44.45 47.36
C GLN A 194 -12.74 -43.96 48.81
N ALA A 195 -12.68 -42.62 48.93
CA ALA A 195 -13.40 -41.79 49.93
C ALA A 195 -12.57 -41.03 50.99
N GLN A 196 -12.94 -39.74 51.13
CA GLN A 196 -12.71 -38.81 52.27
C GLN A 196 -11.25 -38.38 52.51
N GLU A 197 -10.95 -37.16 52.97
CA GLU A 197 -11.80 -36.08 53.52
C GLU A 197 -11.81 -34.78 52.66
N GLN A 198 -12.47 -33.72 53.17
CA GLN A 198 -12.85 -32.50 52.44
C GLN A 198 -11.85 -31.33 52.62
N PRO A 199 -11.78 -30.38 51.67
CA PRO A 199 -11.16 -29.07 51.91
C PRO A 199 -12.10 -28.15 52.73
N PRO A 200 -11.60 -27.43 53.76
CA PRO A 200 -12.41 -26.48 54.51
C PRO A 200 -12.54 -25.14 53.75
N ALA A 201 -13.76 -24.71 53.47
CA ALA A 201 -14.06 -23.38 52.94
C ALA A 201 -14.63 -22.46 54.05
N ALA A 202 -13.84 -21.49 54.50
CA ALA A 202 -14.27 -20.33 55.28
C ALA A 202 -13.32 -19.17 54.94
N GLN A 203 -13.72 -18.09 54.27
CA GLN A 203 -14.61 -17.03 54.80
C GLN A 203 -14.23 -16.57 56.21
N SER A 204 -13.49 -15.47 56.29
CA SER A 204 -13.39 -14.62 57.49
C SER A 204 -13.02 -13.21 57.07
N ALA A 205 -14.01 -12.30 57.12
CA ALA A 205 -13.81 -10.89 56.85
C ALA A 205 -13.49 -10.12 58.14
N PRO A 206 -12.59 -9.12 58.12
CA PRO A 206 -12.50 -8.14 59.20
C PRO A 206 -13.61 -7.10 59.02
N LYS A 207 -14.68 -7.20 59.80
CA LYS A 207 -15.68 -6.11 59.88
C LYS A 207 -15.18 -5.03 60.84
N ALA A 208 -15.13 -3.81 60.32
CA ALA A 208 -15.15 -2.50 61.00
C ALA A 208 -14.87 -2.44 62.52
N GLN A 209 -13.88 -1.62 62.89
CA GLN A 209 -14.10 -0.62 63.93
C GLN A 209 -14.02 0.78 63.32
N GLN A 210 -14.98 1.63 63.69
CA GLN A 210 -15.02 3.02 63.27
C GLN A 210 -14.24 3.89 64.26
N GLN A 211 -13.42 4.81 63.77
CA GLN A 211 -13.18 6.07 64.48
C GLN A 211 -13.42 7.23 63.53
N THR A 212 -14.50 7.96 63.81
CA THR A 212 -14.88 9.19 63.13
C THR A 212 -14.00 10.35 63.57
N GLN A 213 -13.33 11.02 62.64
CA GLN A 213 -12.96 12.43 62.80
C GLN A 213 -13.35 13.20 61.53
N GLN A 214 -13.78 14.45 61.72
CA GLN A 214 -14.46 15.26 60.71
C GLN A 214 -13.46 16.15 59.94
N PRO A 215 -13.67 16.41 58.64
CA PRO A 215 -13.00 17.52 57.97
C PRO A 215 -13.58 18.86 58.47
N PRO A 216 -12.75 19.90 58.71
CA PRO A 216 -13.19 21.16 59.29
C PRO A 216 -13.97 22.05 58.31
N VAL A 217 -14.92 22.83 58.86
CA VAL A 217 -15.80 23.74 58.12
C VAL A 217 -15.12 25.09 57.83
N PRO A 218 -15.10 25.57 56.57
CA PRO A 218 -14.81 26.97 56.25
C PRO A 218 -16.02 27.86 56.63
N PRO A 219 -15.82 29.00 57.32
CA PRO A 219 -16.93 29.84 57.78
C PRO A 219 -17.62 30.60 56.64
N GLN A 220 -18.92 30.82 56.81
CA GLN A 220 -19.76 31.66 55.94
C GLN A 220 -19.40 33.15 56.08
N GLN A 221 -19.57 33.93 55.02
CA GLN A 221 -19.68 35.41 55.10
C GLN A 221 -21.08 35.87 54.65
N PRO A 222 -21.67 36.92 55.27
CA PRO A 222 -23.06 37.31 55.02
C PRO A 222 -23.27 38.15 53.76
N GLN A 223 -24.54 38.41 53.45
CA GLN A 223 -24.97 39.17 52.28
C GLN A 223 -24.77 40.70 52.41
N ALA A 224 -24.81 41.35 51.25
CA ALA A 224 -24.60 42.78 51.00
C ALA A 224 -25.49 43.75 51.78
N GLN A 225 -25.01 45.00 51.92
CA GLN A 225 -25.79 46.20 51.62
C GLN A 225 -24.90 47.41 51.30
N GLN A 226 -25.36 48.26 50.36
CA GLN A 226 -24.89 49.64 50.17
C GLN A 226 -25.63 50.57 51.18
N PRO A 227 -25.14 51.79 51.50
CA PRO A 227 -25.51 52.94 50.67
C PRO A 227 -24.54 54.15 50.64
N ALA A 228 -24.87 55.07 49.72
CA ALA A 228 -24.74 56.53 49.81
C ALA A 228 -23.37 57.24 49.62
N GLN A 229 -23.47 58.42 49.01
CA GLN A 229 -22.42 59.41 48.79
C GLN A 229 -22.45 60.46 49.91
N GLN A 230 -21.33 61.17 50.14
CA GLN A 230 -21.34 62.59 50.50
C GLN A 230 -19.96 63.23 50.24
N GLN A 231 -19.94 64.56 50.09
CA GLN A 231 -18.76 65.37 49.75
C GLN A 231 -18.38 66.34 50.91
N PRO A 232 -17.18 66.98 50.88
CA PRO A 232 -16.51 67.53 52.08
C PRO A 232 -16.93 68.97 52.44
N PRO A 233 -16.37 69.58 53.51
CA PRO A 233 -15.31 70.57 53.25
C PRO A 233 -14.22 70.79 54.36
N ALA A 234 -13.18 71.54 53.97
CA ALA A 234 -12.45 72.59 54.72
C ALA A 234 -11.73 72.33 56.10
N THR A 235 -10.41 72.14 56.00
CA THR A 235 -9.30 72.94 56.65
C THR A 235 -9.38 73.58 58.06
N GLN A 236 -8.29 73.31 58.82
CA GLN A 236 -7.58 74.22 59.78
C GLN A 236 -8.25 74.47 61.16
N GLN A 237 -7.54 74.83 62.25
CA GLN A 237 -6.16 75.33 62.42
C GLN A 237 -5.48 74.85 63.76
N GLN A 238 -4.20 75.19 63.96
CA GLN A 238 -3.30 74.84 65.11
C GLN A 238 -3.46 75.83 66.32
N PRO A 239 -2.78 75.76 67.52
CA PRO A 239 -1.33 75.48 67.71
C PRO A 239 -0.79 74.92 69.09
N LYS A 240 0.56 74.83 69.22
CA LYS A 240 1.44 74.69 70.44
C LYS A 240 1.41 73.33 71.18
N ALA A 241 2.52 72.60 71.42
CA ALA A 241 3.82 72.89 72.10
C ALA A 241 3.68 72.91 73.64
N GLN A 242 4.46 72.23 74.50
CA GLN A 242 5.70 71.41 74.41
C GLN A 242 5.69 70.34 75.56
N ASN A 243 6.68 69.47 75.89
CA ASN A 243 8.12 69.40 75.60
C ASN A 243 8.71 67.96 75.66
N GLU A 244 9.69 67.68 74.80
CA GLU A 244 10.87 66.77 74.86
C GLU A 244 11.11 65.71 75.97
N ARG A 245 11.26 64.42 75.54
CA ARG A 245 12.58 63.72 75.40
C ARG A 245 12.42 62.40 74.60
N PRO A 246 13.50 61.79 74.07
CA PRO A 246 13.41 61.04 72.80
C PRO A 246 13.06 59.55 72.90
N LYS A 247 12.37 59.05 71.87
CA LYS A 247 12.40 57.64 71.43
C LYS A 247 12.56 57.58 69.91
N ALA A 248 13.36 56.63 69.44
CA ALA A 248 13.61 56.46 68.01
C ALA A 248 12.44 55.79 67.29
N GLN A 249 12.05 56.34 66.13
CA GLN A 249 11.35 55.62 65.07
C GLN A 249 12.00 55.95 63.71
N PRO A 250 11.94 55.03 62.72
CA PRO A 250 12.87 55.03 61.60
C PRO A 250 12.51 56.02 60.49
N ALA A 251 13.53 56.49 59.77
CA ALA A 251 13.37 57.20 58.50
C ALA A 251 12.86 56.25 57.40
N LEU A 252 11.54 56.05 57.35
CA LEU A 252 10.83 55.07 56.51
C LEU A 252 10.73 55.47 55.02
N ALA A 253 11.81 56.03 54.45
CA ALA A 253 11.90 56.41 53.05
C ALA A 253 13.34 56.51 52.53
N ASP A 254 14.10 55.40 52.48
CA ASP A 254 15.33 55.39 51.68
C ASP A 254 14.96 55.52 50.17
N ALA A 255 15.20 56.72 49.63
CA ALA A 255 14.98 57.05 48.24
C ALA A 255 15.95 56.32 47.29
N ALA A 256 17.12 55.88 47.75
CA ALA A 256 18.04 55.05 46.98
C ALA A 256 17.54 53.60 46.89
N PHE A 257 17.17 52.97 48.02
CA PHE A 257 16.48 51.66 48.02
C PHE A 257 15.21 51.69 47.17
N THR A 258 14.38 52.73 47.30
CA THR A 258 13.14 52.87 46.53
C THR A 258 13.42 53.00 45.02
N ARG A 259 14.42 53.79 44.61
CA ARG A 259 14.87 53.85 43.20
C ARG A 259 15.44 52.51 42.72
N ARG A 260 16.22 51.79 43.54
CA ARG A 260 16.77 50.45 43.22
C ARG A 260 15.67 49.39 43.09
N LYS A 261 14.66 49.41 43.97
CA LYS A 261 13.46 48.57 43.96
C LYS A 261 12.61 48.84 42.71
N ASN A 262 12.37 50.12 42.38
CA ASN A 262 11.61 50.50 41.19
C ASN A 262 12.37 50.19 39.89
N ARG A 263 13.71 50.33 39.85
CA ARG A 263 14.52 49.87 38.71
C ARG A 263 14.44 48.35 38.54
N ARG A 264 14.55 47.58 39.62
CA ARG A 264 14.35 46.11 39.60
C ARG A 264 12.94 45.73 39.14
N LYS A 265 11.89 46.43 39.60
CA LYS A 265 10.51 46.20 39.14
C LYS A 265 10.36 46.50 37.64
N LYS A 266 10.87 47.63 37.15
CA LYS A 266 10.86 47.96 35.71
C LYS A 266 11.58 46.91 34.85
N VAL A 267 12.78 46.47 35.26
CA VAL A 267 13.52 45.42 34.55
C VAL A 267 12.77 44.08 34.58
N ARG A 268 12.25 43.68 35.74
CA ARG A 268 11.48 42.43 35.86
C ARG A 268 10.23 42.47 34.99
N THR A 269 9.50 43.58 34.96
CA THR A 269 8.31 43.73 34.10
C THR A 269 8.64 43.85 32.62
N ALA A 270 9.78 44.42 32.24
CA ALA A 270 10.27 44.32 30.87
C ALA A 270 10.55 42.86 30.48
N MET A 271 11.17 42.05 31.37
CA MET A 271 11.37 40.62 31.13
C MET A 271 10.06 39.82 31.14
N GLU A 272 9.10 40.14 32.02
CA GLU A 272 7.74 39.56 32.01
C GLU A 272 7.08 39.78 30.63
N PHE A 273 7.14 41.01 30.09
CA PHE A 273 6.64 41.32 28.75
C PHE A 273 7.42 40.61 27.63
N ILE A 274 8.75 40.52 27.71
CA ILE A 274 9.55 39.80 26.71
C ILE A 274 9.22 38.31 26.69
N CYS A 275 9.06 37.67 27.86
CA CYS A 275 8.65 36.27 27.95
C CYS A 275 7.24 36.03 27.40
N ILE A 276 6.29 36.94 27.68
CA ILE A 276 4.93 36.89 27.11
C ILE A 276 4.95 37.10 25.59
N ALA A 277 5.74 38.06 25.09
CA ALA A 277 5.89 38.31 23.65
C ALA A 277 6.55 37.13 22.93
N ALA A 278 7.57 36.51 23.52
CA ALA A 278 8.19 35.30 22.99
C ALA A 278 7.22 34.11 22.98
N ALA A 279 6.44 33.91 24.05
CA ALA A 279 5.40 32.88 24.10
C ALA A 279 4.29 33.12 23.06
N LEU A 280 3.86 34.37 22.87
CA LEU A 280 2.89 34.75 21.84
C LEU A 280 3.45 34.58 20.42
N PHE A 281 4.73 34.90 20.18
CA PHE A 281 5.41 34.67 18.90
C PHE A 281 5.50 33.17 18.59
N VAL A 282 5.92 32.36 19.57
CA VAL A 282 5.92 30.89 19.46
C VAL A 282 4.50 30.37 19.22
N LEU A 283 3.47 30.94 19.85
CA LEU A 283 2.06 30.58 19.57
C LEU A 283 1.59 31.04 18.18
N LEU A 284 2.12 32.13 17.61
CA LEU A 284 1.82 32.55 16.25
C LEU A 284 2.42 31.56 15.25
N GLU A 285 3.74 31.33 15.30
CA GLU A 285 4.46 30.32 14.49
C GLU A 285 3.82 28.92 14.61
N LEU A 286 3.43 28.51 15.81
CA LEU A 286 2.82 27.20 16.02
C LEU A 286 1.41 27.09 15.40
N PHE A 287 0.66 28.17 15.18
CA PHE A 287 -0.77 28.12 14.80
C PHE A 287 -1.10 28.79 13.45
N PHE A 288 -0.22 29.62 12.89
CA PHE A 288 -0.40 30.36 11.64
C PHE A 288 0.72 30.03 10.65
N THR A 289 0.34 29.66 9.44
CA THR A 289 1.25 29.34 8.34
C THR A 289 1.53 30.62 7.55
N LEU A 290 2.68 31.26 7.81
CA LEU A 290 3.09 32.51 7.15
C LEU A 290 3.88 32.30 5.85
N LYS A 291 4.30 31.07 5.58
CA LYS A 291 4.95 30.68 4.32
C LYS A 291 3.93 30.75 3.17
N THR A 292 4.40 31.19 2.01
CA THR A 292 3.71 31.09 0.71
C THR A 292 4.63 30.38 -0.28
N TYR A 293 4.07 29.78 -1.31
CA TYR A 293 4.81 29.15 -2.39
C TYR A 293 5.59 30.19 -3.20
N ASP A 294 6.91 30.00 -3.30
CA ASP A 294 7.78 30.77 -4.19
C ASP A 294 7.83 30.10 -5.58
N PRO A 295 7.29 30.74 -6.64
CA PRO A 295 7.29 30.20 -7.99
C PRO A 295 8.62 30.41 -8.74
N ALA A 296 9.60 31.15 -8.20
CA ALA A 296 10.78 31.58 -8.96
C ALA A 296 11.57 30.42 -9.58
N ALA A 297 11.69 29.29 -8.87
CA ALA A 297 12.37 28.10 -9.37
C ALA A 297 11.56 27.32 -10.43
N ALA A 298 10.23 27.41 -10.41
CA ALA A 298 9.36 26.81 -11.43
C ALA A 298 9.25 27.69 -12.69
N ALA A 299 9.37 29.01 -12.54
CA ALA A 299 9.42 29.97 -13.64
C ALA A 299 10.76 30.00 -14.39
N ALA A 300 11.80 29.34 -13.87
CA ALA A 300 13.12 29.26 -14.48
C ALA A 300 13.14 28.24 -15.63
N ALA A 301 12.95 28.73 -16.87
CA ALA A 301 13.01 27.91 -18.08
C ALA A 301 14.35 27.15 -18.19
N GLY A 302 14.28 25.83 -18.42
CA GLY A 302 15.44 24.98 -18.65
C GLY A 302 16.12 25.25 -20.00
N ALA A 303 17.42 24.93 -20.09
CA ALA A 303 18.18 25.04 -21.32
C ALA A 303 17.82 23.93 -22.33
N GLN A 304 17.32 22.79 -21.84
CA GLN A 304 16.83 21.67 -22.64
C GLN A 304 15.36 21.35 -22.31
N ASP A 305 14.58 20.99 -23.33
CA ASP A 305 13.22 20.49 -23.14
C ASP A 305 13.27 19.01 -22.73
N LYS A 306 13.26 18.76 -21.41
CA LYS A 306 13.16 17.43 -20.82
C LYS A 306 11.73 17.01 -20.49
N GLY A 307 10.74 17.87 -20.75
CA GLY A 307 9.36 17.66 -20.31
C GLY A 307 9.18 17.75 -18.80
N PHE A 308 8.25 16.96 -18.25
CA PHE A 308 8.01 16.88 -16.81
C PHE A 308 7.62 15.47 -16.37
N ILE A 309 7.98 15.12 -15.13
CA ILE A 309 7.53 13.88 -14.48
C ILE A 309 6.23 14.13 -13.72
N ALA A 310 5.31 13.17 -13.66
CA ALA A 310 4.07 13.27 -12.88
C ALA A 310 3.95 12.15 -11.84
N LEU A 311 3.86 12.52 -10.56
CA LEU A 311 3.71 11.60 -9.42
C LEU A 311 2.33 11.78 -8.77
N SER A 312 1.64 10.67 -8.51
CA SER A 312 0.33 10.64 -7.88
C SER A 312 0.35 9.80 -6.62
N TYR A 313 0.08 10.39 -5.46
CA TYR A 313 -0.06 9.64 -4.21
C TYR A 313 -1.54 9.44 -3.90
N PHE A 314 -1.98 8.18 -3.74
CA PHE A 314 -3.41 7.86 -3.50
C PHE A 314 -3.95 8.55 -2.23
N GLY A 315 -3.09 8.75 -1.24
CA GLY A 315 -3.34 9.56 -0.05
C GLY A 315 -2.24 9.35 0.98
N VAL A 316 -2.29 10.11 2.07
CA VAL A 316 -1.23 10.17 3.08
C VAL A 316 -1.85 9.98 4.46
N ASP A 317 -1.31 9.05 5.24
CA ASP A 317 -1.66 8.84 6.64
C ASP A 317 -0.49 9.21 7.58
N ARG A 318 -0.63 8.93 8.88
CA ARG A 318 0.36 9.29 9.88
C ARG A 318 1.63 8.42 9.82
N ASN A 319 1.46 7.12 9.57
CA ASN A 319 2.44 6.07 9.90
C ASN A 319 2.90 5.27 8.67
N GLY A 320 2.01 5.00 7.72
CA GLY A 320 2.22 4.06 6.60
C GLY A 320 1.71 2.64 6.88
N ASP A 321 0.94 2.43 7.94
CA ASP A 321 0.43 1.11 8.35
C ASP A 321 -0.68 0.58 7.42
N THR A 322 -1.16 1.37 6.45
CA THR A 322 -2.19 0.95 5.49
C THR A 322 -1.59 0.49 4.16
N SER A 323 -2.19 -0.55 3.55
CA SER A 323 -1.79 -1.05 2.23
C SER A 323 -2.13 -0.12 1.05
N THR A 324 -2.54 1.13 1.32
CA THR A 324 -3.06 2.07 0.30
C THR A 324 -2.66 3.53 0.47
N LEU A 325 -2.20 3.99 1.64
CA LEU A 325 -1.80 5.38 1.90
C LEU A 325 -0.35 5.44 2.36
N ILE A 326 0.44 6.37 1.84
CA ILE A 326 1.84 6.52 2.24
C ILE A 326 1.94 7.18 3.62
N GLY A 327 2.87 6.69 4.46
CA GLY A 327 3.15 7.31 5.75
C GLY A 327 3.83 8.67 5.58
N LYS A 328 3.45 9.67 6.39
CA LYS A 328 3.99 11.03 6.35
C LYS A 328 5.51 11.10 6.18
N GLU A 329 6.27 10.29 6.92
CA GLU A 329 7.74 10.37 6.91
C GLU A 329 8.42 9.56 5.80
N GLU A 330 7.73 8.62 5.14
CA GLU A 330 8.19 8.06 3.84
C GLU A 330 7.94 9.09 2.73
N LEU A 331 6.76 9.72 2.68
CA LEU A 331 6.47 10.82 1.75
C LEU A 331 7.46 11.99 1.91
N ARG A 332 7.78 12.39 3.16
CA ARG A 332 8.76 13.44 3.42
C ARG A 332 10.13 13.06 2.85
N ARG A 333 10.55 11.79 2.96
CA ARG A 333 11.80 11.30 2.35
C ARG A 333 11.74 11.33 0.82
N HIS A 334 10.66 10.83 0.22
CA HIS A 334 10.48 10.87 -1.24
C HIS A 334 10.60 12.28 -1.81
N LEU A 335 9.85 13.23 -1.26
CA LEU A 335 9.83 14.60 -1.79
C LEU A 335 11.09 15.38 -1.42
N ALA A 336 11.71 15.13 -0.25
CA ALA A 336 12.96 15.77 0.13
C ALA A 336 14.14 15.31 -0.74
N GLU A 337 14.20 14.04 -1.12
CA GLU A 337 15.25 13.54 -2.02
C GLU A 337 15.02 13.97 -3.47
N LEU A 338 13.77 14.00 -3.96
CA LEU A 338 13.51 14.64 -5.25
C LEU A 338 13.95 16.11 -5.24
N LYS A 339 13.76 16.84 -4.14
CA LYS A 339 14.29 18.21 -3.99
C LYS A 339 15.82 18.26 -3.89
N SER A 340 16.48 17.31 -3.24
CA SER A 340 17.96 17.25 -3.16
C SER A 340 18.56 17.03 -4.57
N GLN A 341 17.90 16.19 -5.37
CA GLN A 341 18.13 15.96 -6.80
C GLN A 341 17.66 17.13 -7.67
N GLY A 342 17.26 18.27 -7.10
CA GLY A 342 16.92 19.49 -7.83
C GLY A 342 15.57 19.50 -8.55
N TYR A 343 14.65 18.57 -8.25
CA TYR A 343 13.28 18.67 -8.76
C TYR A 343 12.55 19.87 -8.19
N VAL A 344 11.81 20.56 -9.06
CA VAL A 344 10.93 21.68 -8.73
C VAL A 344 9.51 21.35 -9.19
N THR A 345 8.53 21.69 -8.35
CA THR A 345 7.12 21.44 -8.66
C THR A 345 6.56 22.50 -9.61
N ILE A 346 5.88 22.08 -10.67
CA ILE A 346 5.21 22.97 -11.63
C ILE A 346 3.71 23.05 -11.36
N SER A 347 3.07 24.17 -11.74
CA SER A 347 1.62 24.35 -11.58
C SER A 347 0.81 23.71 -12.70
N GLN A 348 -0.52 23.61 -12.50
CA GLN A 348 -1.44 23.24 -13.58
C GLN A 348 -1.39 24.22 -14.75
N GLN A 349 -1.06 25.49 -14.50
CA GLN A 349 -0.90 26.47 -15.57
C GLN A 349 0.41 26.24 -16.36
N ASP A 350 1.52 25.95 -15.69
CA ASP A 350 2.80 25.69 -16.37
C ASP A 350 2.73 24.50 -17.34
N VAL A 351 1.96 23.45 -16.98
CA VAL A 351 1.67 22.33 -17.90
C VAL A 351 0.90 22.80 -19.13
N LEU A 352 -0.09 23.67 -18.97
CA LEU A 352 -0.87 24.20 -20.10
C LEU A 352 -0.04 25.15 -20.97
N ASP A 353 0.74 26.04 -20.37
CA ASP A 353 1.67 26.94 -21.08
C ASP A 353 2.72 26.15 -21.87
N TYR A 354 3.26 25.08 -21.28
CA TYR A 354 4.22 24.18 -21.94
C TYR A 354 3.65 23.64 -23.25
N TYR A 355 2.46 23.04 -23.22
CA TYR A 355 1.85 22.45 -24.42
C TYR A 355 1.25 23.47 -25.40
N ARG A 356 0.76 24.63 -24.92
CA ARG A 356 -0.03 25.57 -25.74
C ARG A 356 0.75 26.79 -26.23
N GLU A 357 1.67 27.29 -25.43
CA GLU A 357 2.41 28.53 -25.71
C GLU A 357 3.87 28.28 -26.11
N GLY A 358 4.33 27.02 -26.03
CA GLY A 358 5.71 26.66 -26.34
C GLY A 358 6.71 26.95 -25.20
N LYS A 359 6.22 27.35 -24.02
CA LYS A 359 7.04 27.65 -22.82
C LYS A 359 7.99 26.47 -22.52
N ASN A 360 9.22 26.77 -22.14
CA ASN A 360 10.14 25.77 -21.59
C ASN A 360 9.93 25.65 -20.08
N LEU A 361 9.89 24.41 -19.61
CA LEU A 361 9.86 24.08 -18.18
C LEU A 361 11.30 23.97 -17.62
N PRO A 362 11.49 24.05 -16.29
CA PRO A 362 12.73 23.64 -15.64
C PRO A 362 13.11 22.19 -15.99
N GLU A 363 14.41 21.88 -16.08
CA GLU A 363 14.89 20.55 -16.54
C GLU A 363 14.48 19.37 -15.65
N ARG A 364 14.20 19.62 -14.36
CA ARG A 364 13.68 18.63 -13.41
C ARG A 364 12.31 19.08 -12.89
N SER A 365 11.35 19.14 -13.80
CA SER A 365 9.98 19.52 -13.49
C SER A 365 9.14 18.34 -12.99
N LEU A 366 8.43 18.56 -11.88
CA LEU A 366 7.54 17.59 -11.23
C LEU A 366 6.11 18.14 -11.16
N PHE A 367 5.14 17.43 -11.73
CA PHE A 367 3.72 17.64 -11.42
C PHE A 367 3.30 16.68 -10.31
N LEU A 368 3.00 17.21 -9.12
CA LEU A 368 2.69 16.43 -7.93
C LEU A 368 1.19 16.41 -7.65
N MET A 369 0.61 15.22 -7.52
CA MET A 369 -0.82 15.00 -7.26
C MET A 369 -1.06 14.18 -6.00
N PHE A 370 -2.18 14.44 -5.35
CA PHE A 370 -2.77 13.62 -4.28
C PHE A 370 -4.23 13.32 -4.63
N GLU A 371 -4.65 12.06 -4.52
CA GLU A 371 -5.96 11.61 -5.01
C GLU A 371 -7.06 11.53 -3.93
N ASP A 372 -8.27 11.12 -4.33
CA ASP A 372 -9.48 10.92 -3.50
C ASP A 372 -10.07 12.19 -2.84
N GLY A 373 -9.29 13.24 -2.59
CA GLY A 373 -9.73 14.47 -1.91
C GLY A 373 -9.75 14.35 -0.39
N ARG A 374 -8.87 13.53 0.18
CA ARG A 374 -8.93 13.11 1.59
C ARG A 374 -8.46 14.20 2.58
N ARG A 375 -9.15 14.30 3.72
CA ARG A 375 -8.82 15.28 4.77
C ARG A 375 -7.57 14.93 5.58
N ASP A 376 -7.23 13.64 5.73
CA ASP A 376 -5.97 13.20 6.34
C ASP A 376 -4.76 13.67 5.52
N THR A 377 -4.85 13.56 4.20
CA THR A 377 -3.80 13.88 3.26
C THR A 377 -3.42 15.36 3.32
N ALA A 378 -4.41 16.26 3.31
CA ALA A 378 -4.18 17.68 3.55
C ALA A 378 -3.61 17.99 4.95
N ILE A 379 -3.93 17.18 5.97
CA ILE A 379 -3.39 17.35 7.33
C ILE A 379 -1.91 16.96 7.40
N PHE A 380 -1.48 15.89 6.71
CA PHE A 380 -0.13 15.37 6.81
C PHE A 380 0.84 15.96 5.77
N ALA A 381 0.38 16.18 4.52
CA ALA A 381 1.22 16.68 3.43
C ALA A 381 1.51 18.20 3.47
N GLN A 382 0.60 19.04 3.99
CA GLN A 382 0.74 20.52 4.02
C GLN A 382 2.11 20.97 4.57
N GLU A 383 2.55 20.37 5.67
CA GLU A 383 3.81 20.66 6.35
C GLU A 383 5.03 20.35 5.46
N ILE A 384 4.93 19.31 4.64
CA ILE A 384 5.98 18.88 3.71
C ILE A 384 6.01 19.83 2.50
N MET A 385 4.84 20.24 1.98
CA MET A 385 4.74 21.25 0.92
C MET A 385 5.40 22.58 1.35
N GLU A 386 5.07 23.03 2.56
CA GLU A 386 5.61 24.25 3.18
C GLU A 386 7.11 24.18 3.46
N ASP A 387 7.67 23.03 3.83
CA ASP A 387 9.11 22.87 4.08
C ASP A 387 9.93 22.72 2.80
N LEU A 388 9.37 22.04 1.80
CA LEU A 388 10.06 21.79 0.53
C LEU A 388 9.81 22.89 -0.51
N ASN A 389 8.92 23.85 -0.24
CA ASN A 389 8.41 24.78 -1.26
C ASN A 389 7.87 24.03 -2.48
N PHE A 390 7.08 22.99 -2.22
CA PHE A 390 6.48 22.12 -3.23
C PHE A 390 5.00 22.47 -3.40
N LYS A 391 4.58 22.65 -4.64
CA LYS A 391 3.18 22.86 -5.05
C LYS A 391 2.58 21.51 -5.46
N ALA A 392 1.33 21.27 -5.09
CA ALA A 392 0.65 20.02 -5.40
C ALA A 392 -0.82 20.24 -5.82
N THR A 393 -1.36 19.31 -6.61
CA THR A 393 -2.78 19.26 -6.91
C THR A 393 -3.50 18.28 -5.97
N MET A 394 -4.60 18.71 -5.38
CA MET A 394 -5.55 17.85 -4.68
C MET A 394 -6.66 17.44 -5.65
N MET A 395 -6.63 16.19 -6.14
CA MET A 395 -7.70 15.63 -6.97
C MET A 395 -8.90 15.28 -6.07
N THR A 396 -10.13 15.51 -6.53
CA THR A 396 -11.33 15.40 -5.69
C THR A 396 -12.53 14.77 -6.42
N TYR A 397 -13.51 14.30 -5.65
CA TYR A 397 -14.83 13.86 -6.13
C TYR A 397 -15.94 14.77 -5.55
N PRO A 398 -16.64 15.59 -6.36
CA PRO A 398 -17.62 16.55 -5.85
C PRO A 398 -18.88 15.90 -5.25
N GLU A 399 -19.16 14.63 -5.54
CA GLU A 399 -20.18 13.84 -4.84
C GLU A 399 -19.98 13.80 -3.31
N LYS A 400 -18.72 13.92 -2.83
CA LYS A 400 -18.41 13.98 -1.40
C LYS A 400 -18.83 15.31 -0.75
N PHE A 401 -18.87 16.40 -1.52
CA PHE A 401 -19.32 17.71 -1.03
C PHE A 401 -20.83 17.67 -0.78
N ALA A 402 -21.60 17.22 -1.77
CA ALA A 402 -23.05 17.04 -1.68
C ALA A 402 -23.46 16.10 -0.54
N LYS A 403 -22.71 14.99 -0.34
CA LYS A 403 -22.90 14.05 0.78
C LYS A 403 -22.34 14.53 2.13
N LYS A 404 -21.59 15.64 2.15
CA LYS A 404 -20.96 16.25 3.35
C LYS A 404 -20.11 15.26 4.16
N ASP A 405 -19.38 14.38 3.46
CA ASP A 405 -18.59 13.32 4.09
C ASP A 405 -17.42 13.91 4.92
N THR A 406 -17.28 13.46 6.16
CA THR A 406 -16.28 13.98 7.10
C THR A 406 -14.89 13.32 6.97
N LYS A 407 -14.72 12.33 6.10
CA LYS A 407 -13.41 11.79 5.68
C LYS A 407 -12.73 12.65 4.61
N PHE A 408 -13.52 13.27 3.74
CA PHE A 408 -13.06 14.06 2.60
C PHE A 408 -13.08 15.55 2.89
N LEU A 409 -12.34 16.33 2.10
CA LEU A 409 -12.30 17.78 2.18
C LEU A 409 -13.66 18.38 1.79
N SER A 410 -14.07 19.43 2.51
CA SER A 410 -15.24 20.24 2.12
C SER A 410 -14.80 21.36 1.17
N PRO A 411 -15.69 21.96 0.36
CA PRO A 411 -15.35 23.09 -0.51
C PRO A 411 -14.65 24.24 0.25
N LYS A 412 -15.10 24.54 1.48
CA LYS A 412 -14.40 25.48 2.36
C LYS A 412 -12.97 25.04 2.73
N ASP A 413 -12.71 23.75 2.89
CA ASP A 413 -11.34 23.25 3.13
C ASP A 413 -10.46 23.45 1.88
N LEU A 414 -11.04 23.29 0.69
CA LEU A 414 -10.34 23.49 -0.58
C LEU A 414 -9.97 24.96 -0.78
N HIS A 415 -10.93 25.89 -0.58
CA HIS A 415 -10.64 27.33 -0.54
C HIS A 415 -9.60 27.70 0.54
N GLU A 416 -9.66 27.09 1.74
CA GLU A 416 -8.62 27.25 2.78
C GLU A 416 -7.24 26.75 2.30
N MET A 417 -7.17 25.68 1.49
CA MET A 417 -5.93 25.14 0.91
C MET A 417 -5.37 25.99 -0.22
N GLU A 418 -6.20 26.44 -1.16
CA GLU A 418 -5.77 27.34 -2.25
C GLU A 418 -5.23 28.67 -1.69
N SER A 419 -5.85 29.19 -0.62
CA SER A 419 -5.36 30.40 0.07
C SER A 419 -3.97 30.24 0.71
N SER A 420 -3.47 29.01 0.89
CA SER A 420 -2.09 28.75 1.31
C SER A 420 -1.08 28.78 0.15
N THR A 421 -1.52 28.94 -1.10
CA THR A 421 -0.73 28.98 -2.35
C THR A 421 0.02 27.69 -2.76
N PHE A 422 0.24 26.76 -1.83
CA PHE A 422 0.88 25.46 -2.10
C PHE A 422 -0.03 24.44 -2.82
N TRP A 423 -1.34 24.70 -2.93
CA TRP A 423 -2.30 23.76 -3.52
C TRP A 423 -3.05 24.35 -4.72
N GLU A 424 -3.34 23.49 -5.69
CA GLU A 424 -4.36 23.68 -6.74
C GLU A 424 -5.38 22.53 -6.64
N MET A 425 -6.58 22.71 -7.20
CA MET A 425 -7.63 21.69 -7.19
C MET A 425 -7.66 20.92 -8.51
N GLY A 426 -7.98 19.63 -8.43
CA GLY A 426 -8.18 18.71 -9.56
C GLY A 426 -9.41 17.83 -9.34
N SER A 427 -9.77 17.02 -10.34
CA SER A 427 -10.87 16.06 -10.24
C SER A 427 -10.50 14.62 -10.64
N ASN A 428 -10.98 13.64 -9.88
CA ASN A 428 -11.00 12.22 -10.26
C ASN A 428 -12.32 11.83 -10.99
N GLY A 429 -13.14 12.79 -11.38
CA GLY A 429 -14.50 12.59 -11.87
C GLY A 429 -15.56 12.83 -10.79
N TYR A 430 -16.84 12.59 -11.10
CA TYR A 430 -17.96 12.94 -10.20
C TYR A 430 -17.96 12.11 -8.91
N ARG A 431 -17.78 10.79 -9.04
CA ARG A 431 -17.84 9.79 -7.96
C ARG A 431 -16.91 8.62 -8.28
N LEU A 432 -16.40 7.98 -7.21
CA LEU A 432 -15.87 6.63 -7.28
C LEU A 432 -17.03 5.65 -7.12
N ALA A 433 -17.24 4.78 -8.11
CA ALA A 433 -18.22 3.68 -8.06
C ALA A 433 -17.85 2.57 -9.04
N TYR A 434 -18.29 1.34 -8.78
CA TYR A 434 -17.92 0.15 -9.55
C TYR A 434 -19.16 -0.55 -10.13
N ILE A 435 -19.03 -1.06 -11.36
CA ILE A 435 -20.09 -1.76 -12.09
C ILE A 435 -19.58 -3.11 -12.61
N ASN A 436 -20.50 -4.00 -12.94
CA ASN A 436 -20.25 -5.32 -13.52
C ASN A 436 -19.30 -6.16 -12.62
N VAL A 437 -19.45 -6.03 -11.30
CA VAL A 437 -18.53 -6.63 -10.32
C VAL A 437 -18.82 -8.13 -10.17
N PHE A 438 -17.76 -8.94 -10.23
CA PHE A 438 -17.76 -10.34 -9.84
C PHE A 438 -16.67 -10.60 -8.80
N ASP A 439 -16.88 -11.63 -7.97
CA ASP A 439 -15.89 -12.11 -7.02
C ASP A 439 -14.80 -12.97 -7.70
N ARG A 440 -13.94 -13.63 -6.92
CA ARG A 440 -12.86 -14.50 -7.40
C ARG A 440 -13.33 -15.90 -7.83
N TYR A 441 -14.61 -16.22 -7.66
CA TYR A 441 -15.26 -17.49 -8.05
C TYR A 441 -16.34 -17.28 -9.13
N ASP A 442 -16.31 -16.11 -9.79
CA ASP A 442 -17.27 -15.65 -10.80
C ASP A 442 -18.74 -15.50 -10.31
N ASP A 443 -18.96 -15.37 -8.99
CA ASP A 443 -20.26 -14.96 -8.44
C ASP A 443 -20.48 -13.46 -8.68
N PHE A 444 -21.69 -13.07 -9.13
CA PHE A 444 -22.01 -11.71 -9.56
C PHE A 444 -22.50 -10.81 -8.40
N LEU A 445 -21.83 -9.68 -8.21
CA LEU A 445 -22.12 -8.68 -7.17
C LEU A 445 -22.75 -7.39 -7.73
N GLY A 446 -22.78 -7.20 -9.05
CA GLY A 446 -23.49 -6.08 -9.68
C GLY A 446 -22.79 -4.73 -9.57
N GLU A 447 -23.46 -3.75 -8.96
CA GLU A 447 -22.95 -2.39 -8.75
C GLU A 447 -22.57 -2.15 -7.29
N LEU A 448 -21.32 -1.73 -7.04
CA LEU A 448 -20.80 -1.46 -5.69
C LEU A 448 -20.39 0.01 -5.52
N ASP A 449 -20.85 0.62 -4.43
CA ASP A 449 -20.25 1.83 -3.90
C ASP A 449 -18.89 1.53 -3.23
N PRO A 450 -18.05 2.54 -2.96
CA PRO A 450 -16.72 2.33 -2.39
C PRO A 450 -16.69 1.66 -1.02
N LEU A 451 -17.75 1.76 -0.20
CA LEU A 451 -17.78 1.18 1.15
C LEU A 451 -18.12 -0.32 1.10
N ARG A 452 -19.05 -0.72 0.23
CA ARG A 452 -19.27 -2.15 -0.07
C ARG A 452 -18.03 -2.76 -0.73
N PHE A 453 -17.48 -2.09 -1.74
CA PHE A 453 -16.29 -2.55 -2.47
C PHE A 453 -15.11 -2.78 -1.52
N ASP A 454 -14.82 -1.84 -0.61
CA ASP A 454 -13.71 -1.97 0.34
C ASP A 454 -13.90 -3.13 1.33
N MET A 455 -15.15 -3.47 1.71
CA MET A 455 -15.42 -4.67 2.51
C MET A 455 -15.20 -5.97 1.75
N VAL A 456 -15.64 -6.06 0.49
CA VAL A 456 -15.52 -7.32 -0.29
C VAL A 456 -14.18 -7.47 -1.03
N ARG A 457 -13.30 -6.46 -1.02
CA ARG A 457 -12.08 -6.40 -1.84
C ARG A 457 -11.15 -7.62 -1.78
N GLY A 458 -11.06 -8.30 -0.64
CA GLY A 458 -10.27 -9.55 -0.50
C GLY A 458 -10.89 -10.75 -1.23
N CYS A 459 -12.19 -10.69 -1.48
CA CYS A 459 -12.98 -11.70 -2.20
C CYS A 459 -13.06 -11.41 -3.71
N LEU A 460 -12.79 -10.18 -4.15
CA LEU A 460 -13.01 -9.76 -5.53
C LEU A 460 -12.07 -10.39 -6.55
N GLY A 461 -12.61 -10.64 -7.75
CA GLY A 461 -11.87 -11.15 -8.91
C GLY A 461 -11.07 -10.05 -9.62
N ARG A 462 -11.00 -10.12 -10.96
CA ARG A 462 -10.53 -9.01 -11.83
C ARG A 462 -11.65 -8.47 -12.74
N ARG A 463 -12.81 -9.13 -12.72
CA ARG A 463 -14.01 -8.77 -13.48
C ARG A 463 -14.79 -7.68 -12.75
N TYR A 464 -14.39 -6.43 -12.95
CA TYR A 464 -15.20 -5.26 -12.63
C TYR A 464 -14.72 -4.04 -13.44
N ASN A 465 -15.57 -3.03 -13.55
CA ASN A 465 -15.23 -1.75 -14.18
C ASN A 465 -15.50 -0.59 -13.21
N HIS A 466 -14.79 0.53 -13.37
CA HIS A 466 -15.26 1.81 -12.84
C HIS A 466 -16.52 2.28 -13.60
N TYR A 467 -17.41 3.00 -12.92
CA TYR A 467 -18.75 3.38 -13.40
C TYR A 467 -18.76 4.03 -14.79
N LEU A 468 -17.74 4.83 -15.12
CA LEU A 468 -17.66 5.54 -16.39
C LEU A 468 -17.14 4.68 -17.56
N MET A 469 -16.69 3.44 -17.35
CA MET A 469 -15.82 2.75 -18.31
C MET A 469 -16.52 1.75 -19.25
N ASP A 470 -17.69 1.25 -18.90
CA ASP A 470 -18.46 0.27 -19.69
C ASP A 470 -19.97 0.52 -19.54
N TYR A 471 -20.78 -0.20 -20.31
CA TYR A 471 -22.21 -0.39 -20.06
C TYR A 471 -22.41 -1.07 -18.70
N ILE A 472 -23.52 -0.77 -18.02
CA ILE A 472 -24.02 -1.63 -16.94
C ILE A 472 -24.52 -2.94 -17.56
N ARG A 473 -24.14 -4.07 -16.97
CA ARG A 473 -24.44 -5.43 -17.43
C ARG A 473 -25.07 -6.27 -16.32
N ASP A 474 -25.71 -7.37 -16.71
CA ASP A 474 -26.11 -8.44 -15.80
C ASP A 474 -24.99 -9.48 -15.58
N LYS A 475 -25.32 -10.53 -14.83
CA LYS A 475 -24.43 -11.66 -14.53
C LYS A 475 -23.93 -12.42 -15.77
N ASP A 476 -24.68 -12.36 -16.88
CA ASP A 476 -24.39 -13.06 -18.13
C ASP A 476 -23.66 -12.14 -19.13
N GLY A 477 -23.34 -10.91 -18.71
CA GLY A 477 -22.60 -9.92 -19.49
C GLY A 477 -23.44 -9.10 -20.47
N VAL A 478 -24.76 -9.29 -20.48
CA VAL A 478 -25.68 -8.58 -21.38
C VAL A 478 -25.90 -7.15 -20.86
N PRO A 479 -25.80 -6.10 -21.70
CA PRO A 479 -26.10 -4.73 -21.28
C PRO A 479 -27.56 -4.59 -20.79
N THR A 480 -27.73 -4.11 -19.56
CA THR A 480 -29.06 -3.84 -18.97
C THR A 480 -29.59 -2.45 -19.34
N GLU A 481 -28.77 -1.64 -20.01
CA GLU A 481 -29.10 -0.30 -20.49
C GLU A 481 -28.92 -0.19 -22.02
N SER A 482 -29.81 0.57 -22.68
CA SER A 482 -29.61 0.96 -24.07
C SER A 482 -28.46 1.97 -24.22
N GLU A 483 -27.91 2.08 -25.43
CA GLU A 483 -26.91 3.10 -25.79
C GLU A 483 -27.32 4.51 -25.35
N ARG A 484 -28.58 4.91 -25.59
CA ARG A 484 -29.10 6.21 -25.15
C ARG A 484 -29.24 6.34 -23.63
N GLN A 485 -29.36 5.24 -22.87
CA GLN A 485 -29.28 5.28 -21.41
C GLN A 485 -27.83 5.46 -20.95
N MET A 486 -26.90 4.69 -21.51
CA MET A 486 -25.45 4.80 -21.26
C MET A 486 -24.94 6.23 -21.53
N GLU A 487 -25.26 6.81 -22.70
CA GLU A 487 -24.88 8.18 -23.06
C GLU A 487 -25.32 9.21 -22.01
N ARG A 488 -26.58 9.12 -21.57
CA ARG A 488 -27.14 10.00 -20.54
C ARG A 488 -26.52 9.74 -19.17
N ARG A 489 -26.25 8.48 -18.82
CA ARG A 489 -25.65 8.09 -17.54
C ARG A 489 -24.22 8.63 -17.39
N VAL A 490 -23.42 8.51 -18.44
CA VAL A 490 -22.05 9.04 -18.49
C VAL A 490 -22.07 10.57 -18.51
N ALA A 491 -22.83 11.20 -19.41
CA ALA A 491 -22.92 12.66 -19.50
C ALA A 491 -23.54 13.32 -18.24
N TYR A 492 -24.42 12.63 -17.53
CA TYR A 492 -24.98 13.11 -16.25
C TYR A 492 -23.90 13.27 -15.18
N ASP A 493 -22.93 12.36 -15.08
CA ASP A 493 -21.85 12.47 -14.10
C ASP A 493 -20.97 13.69 -14.40
N TYR A 494 -20.57 13.93 -15.66
CA TYR A 494 -19.83 15.14 -16.03
C TYR A 494 -20.67 16.42 -15.86
N ALA A 495 -21.97 16.39 -16.16
CA ALA A 495 -22.86 17.52 -15.89
C ALA A 495 -22.91 17.85 -14.39
N ARG A 496 -23.12 16.84 -13.53
CA ARG A 496 -23.14 17.04 -12.06
C ARG A 496 -21.81 17.46 -11.47
N LEU A 497 -20.71 16.99 -12.06
CA LEU A 497 -19.37 17.48 -11.74
C LEU A 497 -19.25 18.98 -12.04
N ARG A 498 -19.66 19.42 -13.24
CA ARG A 498 -19.61 20.83 -13.65
C ARG A 498 -20.52 21.70 -12.79
N ASP A 499 -21.75 21.25 -12.54
CA ASP A 499 -22.73 21.92 -11.66
C ASP A 499 -22.12 22.21 -10.27
N ILE A 500 -21.67 21.15 -9.57
CA ILE A 500 -21.29 21.24 -8.16
C ILE A 500 -19.96 21.99 -7.98
N TYR A 501 -18.98 21.81 -8.87
CA TYR A 501 -17.76 22.63 -8.82
C TYR A 501 -18.07 24.11 -9.16
N GLY A 502 -18.97 24.37 -10.10
CA GLY A 502 -19.43 25.73 -10.41
C GLY A 502 -20.15 26.41 -9.23
N GLU A 503 -20.95 25.68 -8.46
CA GLU A 503 -21.67 26.19 -7.28
C GLU A 503 -20.75 26.36 -6.05
N GLU A 504 -19.90 25.37 -5.74
CA GLU A 504 -19.16 25.29 -4.47
C GLU A 504 -17.72 25.87 -4.57
N LEU A 505 -17.10 25.85 -5.75
CA LEU A 505 -15.76 26.44 -6.00
C LEU A 505 -15.81 27.68 -6.91
N GLY A 506 -16.86 27.86 -7.71
CA GLY A 506 -16.95 28.95 -8.69
C GLY A 506 -16.23 28.67 -10.02
N TYR A 507 -15.58 27.51 -10.16
CA TYR A 507 -14.84 27.09 -11.35
C TYR A 507 -14.75 25.55 -11.42
N VAL A 508 -14.55 24.99 -12.61
CA VAL A 508 -14.24 23.56 -12.80
C VAL A 508 -12.71 23.37 -12.76
N PRO A 509 -12.18 22.44 -11.93
CA PRO A 509 -10.73 22.16 -11.86
C PRO A 509 -10.08 21.85 -13.21
N LYS A 510 -8.84 22.31 -13.47
CA LYS A 510 -8.19 22.15 -14.79
C LYS A 510 -7.60 20.75 -15.01
N ALA A 511 -7.13 20.09 -13.94
CA ALA A 511 -6.58 18.75 -14.00
C ALA A 511 -7.66 17.66 -13.79
N HIS A 512 -7.74 16.70 -14.70
CA HIS A 512 -8.55 15.47 -14.54
C HIS A 512 -7.66 14.22 -14.55
N VAL A 513 -8.04 13.21 -13.75
CA VAL A 513 -7.48 11.85 -13.80
C VAL A 513 -8.64 10.88 -14.08
N LEU A 514 -8.61 10.21 -15.23
CA LEU A 514 -9.61 9.19 -15.54
C LEU A 514 -9.29 7.87 -14.81
N MET A 515 -10.32 7.26 -14.20
CA MET A 515 -10.26 5.90 -13.69
C MET A 515 -11.23 4.99 -14.45
N HIS A 516 -10.82 3.84 -14.97
CA HIS A 516 -9.46 3.28 -14.97
C HIS A 516 -8.58 3.88 -16.08
N ALA A 517 -7.29 4.03 -15.81
CA ALA A 517 -6.28 4.41 -16.80
C ALA A 517 -5.95 3.26 -17.78
N ASN A 518 -5.10 3.54 -18.77
CA ASN A 518 -4.45 2.56 -19.66
C ASN A 518 -5.37 1.74 -20.59
N THR A 519 -6.59 2.21 -20.88
CA THR A 519 -7.52 1.49 -21.79
C THR A 519 -7.19 1.64 -23.29
N GLY A 520 -6.11 2.35 -23.61
CA GLY A 520 -5.76 2.77 -24.99
C GLY A 520 -6.74 3.77 -25.60
N ARG A 521 -7.68 4.29 -24.79
CA ARG A 521 -8.74 5.25 -25.11
C ARG A 521 -9.29 5.83 -23.80
N PHE A 522 -10.54 6.31 -23.78
CA PHE A 522 -11.22 6.88 -22.61
C PHE A 522 -12.32 5.95 -22.04
N GLY A 523 -12.17 4.62 -22.13
CA GLY A 523 -13.25 3.68 -21.77
C GLY A 523 -12.98 2.25 -22.23
N ASN A 524 -13.45 1.24 -21.51
CA ASN A 524 -13.29 -0.17 -21.90
C ASN A 524 -14.18 -0.55 -23.08
N ASN A 525 -15.34 0.12 -23.25
CA ASN A 525 -16.19 -0.04 -24.43
C ASN A 525 -15.99 1.12 -25.44
N PRO A 526 -15.94 0.85 -26.77
CA PRO A 526 -15.76 1.91 -27.78
C PRO A 526 -16.81 3.04 -27.73
N ARG A 527 -18.09 2.70 -27.49
CA ARG A 527 -19.19 3.68 -27.47
C ARG A 527 -19.14 4.54 -26.21
N VAL A 528 -18.88 3.91 -25.06
CA VAL A 528 -18.68 4.59 -23.78
C VAL A 528 -17.46 5.52 -23.84
N SER A 529 -16.36 5.05 -24.44
CA SER A 529 -15.16 5.87 -24.65
C SER A 529 -15.42 7.11 -25.50
N ALA A 530 -16.28 7.05 -26.52
CA ALA A 530 -16.62 8.22 -27.33
C ALA A 530 -17.41 9.28 -26.55
N VAL A 531 -18.24 8.86 -25.59
CA VAL A 531 -18.96 9.77 -24.68
C VAL A 531 -18.00 10.39 -23.67
N ASN A 532 -17.15 9.58 -23.02
CA ASN A 532 -16.12 10.09 -22.11
C ASN A 532 -15.16 11.06 -22.80
N GLU A 533 -14.65 10.71 -23.98
CA GLU A 533 -13.71 11.57 -24.71
C GLU A 533 -14.29 12.95 -24.98
N ARG A 534 -15.55 13.01 -25.43
CA ARG A 534 -16.28 14.27 -25.61
C ARG A 534 -16.38 15.04 -24.29
N GLU A 535 -17.00 14.45 -23.26
CA GLU A 535 -17.26 15.17 -22.00
C GLU A 535 -15.95 15.58 -21.28
N ILE A 536 -14.87 14.79 -21.39
CA ILE A 536 -13.55 15.14 -20.85
C ILE A 536 -12.97 16.35 -21.60
N ARG A 537 -13.00 16.35 -22.94
CA ARG A 537 -12.51 17.47 -23.76
C ARG A 537 -13.34 18.75 -23.59
N ASP A 538 -14.64 18.61 -23.37
CA ASP A 538 -15.56 19.73 -23.12
C ASP A 538 -15.42 20.29 -21.70
N SER A 539 -15.00 19.48 -20.71
CA SER A 539 -14.92 19.88 -19.29
C SER A 539 -13.52 20.30 -18.84
N PHE A 540 -12.45 19.72 -19.41
CA PHE A 540 -11.10 19.81 -18.85
C PHE A 540 -10.07 20.22 -19.92
N PRO A 541 -9.16 21.15 -19.63
CA PRO A 541 -8.07 21.53 -20.54
C PRO A 541 -6.94 20.49 -20.64
N MET A 542 -6.89 19.50 -19.74
CA MET A 542 -5.93 18.38 -19.72
C MET A 542 -6.49 17.16 -18.96
N ASN A 543 -6.03 15.96 -19.32
CA ASN A 543 -6.43 14.69 -18.70
C ASN A 543 -5.25 13.70 -18.59
N PHE A 544 -5.09 13.12 -17.40
CA PHE A 544 -4.24 11.95 -17.16
C PHE A 544 -5.04 10.68 -17.45
N ASN A 545 -4.61 9.96 -18.49
CA ASN A 545 -5.27 8.76 -19.01
C ASN A 545 -4.41 7.49 -18.84
N ARG A 546 -3.11 7.66 -18.56
CA ARG A 546 -2.13 6.57 -18.44
C ARG A 546 -1.51 6.52 -17.04
N GLU A 547 -1.18 5.32 -16.60
CA GLU A 547 -0.64 5.04 -15.26
C GLU A 547 0.55 4.07 -15.33
N GLY A 548 1.59 4.32 -14.52
CA GLY A 548 2.77 3.45 -14.36
C GLY A 548 4.08 4.07 -14.88
N PHE A 549 4.02 4.80 -15.99
CA PHE A 549 5.11 5.66 -16.46
C PHE A 549 5.01 7.07 -15.85
N VAL A 550 6.14 7.74 -15.65
CA VAL A 550 6.22 9.06 -15.01
C VAL A 550 6.36 10.21 -16.01
N LEU A 551 7.04 10.00 -17.15
CA LEU A 551 7.52 11.09 -18.01
C LEU A 551 6.49 11.53 -19.07
N ASN A 552 6.25 12.83 -19.14
CA ASN A 552 5.46 13.50 -20.16
C ASN A 552 6.35 14.47 -20.96
N LYS A 553 6.25 14.45 -22.30
CA LYS A 553 7.00 15.32 -23.22
C LYS A 553 6.04 16.09 -24.12
N ARG A 554 6.50 17.17 -24.75
CA ARG A 554 5.76 18.00 -25.73
C ARG A 554 5.05 17.22 -26.85
N THR A 555 5.54 16.03 -27.18
CA THR A 555 4.96 15.09 -28.16
C THR A 555 3.80 14.23 -27.62
N SER A 556 3.54 14.27 -26.31
CA SER A 556 2.40 13.59 -25.66
C SER A 556 1.12 14.42 -25.82
N SER A 557 -0.03 13.77 -25.86
CA SER A 557 -1.32 14.48 -25.87
C SER A 557 -1.65 15.03 -24.48
N LEU A 558 -2.10 16.30 -24.41
CA LEU A 558 -2.69 16.91 -23.21
C LEU A 558 -3.84 16.08 -22.59
N TYR A 559 -4.47 15.20 -23.36
CA TYR A 559 -5.58 14.35 -22.92
C TYR A 559 -5.17 12.90 -22.64
N ASP A 560 -3.91 12.53 -22.92
CA ASP A 560 -3.36 11.20 -22.70
C ASP A 560 -2.05 11.31 -21.88
N LEU A 561 -2.06 12.17 -20.87
CA LEU A 561 -0.92 12.33 -19.96
C LEU A 561 -0.76 11.08 -19.09
N THR A 562 0.49 10.79 -18.70
CA THR A 562 0.84 9.64 -17.87
C THR A 562 1.27 10.07 -16.46
N ARG A 563 1.02 9.23 -15.47
CA ARG A 563 1.40 9.44 -14.06
C ARG A 563 1.88 8.14 -13.43
N MET A 564 2.93 8.20 -12.61
CA MET A 564 3.32 7.08 -11.76
C MET A 564 2.56 7.17 -10.43
N GLN A 565 2.12 6.04 -9.87
CA GLN A 565 1.51 5.97 -8.53
C GLN A 565 2.45 5.21 -7.59
N PRO A 566 3.32 5.90 -6.82
CA PRO A 566 4.23 5.24 -5.88
C PRO A 566 3.46 4.47 -4.80
N GLN A 567 3.88 3.25 -4.52
CA GLN A 567 3.22 2.42 -3.51
C GLN A 567 3.67 2.82 -2.10
N PRO A 568 2.82 2.69 -1.06
CA PRO A 568 3.13 3.09 0.32
C PRO A 568 4.42 2.50 0.92
N TYR A 569 4.84 1.35 0.40
CA TYR A 569 5.96 0.56 0.89
C TYR A 569 7.24 0.69 0.06
N TRP A 570 7.24 1.46 -1.04
CA TRP A 570 8.44 1.68 -1.86
C TRP A 570 9.48 2.47 -1.03
N PRO A 571 10.74 2.03 -0.97
CA PRO A 571 11.86 2.85 -0.49
C PRO A 571 12.23 3.91 -1.53
N ILE A 572 13.03 4.90 -1.13
CA ILE A 572 13.40 6.00 -2.04
C ILE A 572 14.19 5.51 -3.26
N ASN A 573 15.07 4.51 -3.10
CA ASN A 573 15.80 3.95 -4.24
C ASN A 573 14.88 3.29 -5.27
N HIS A 574 13.74 2.72 -4.88
CA HIS A 574 12.74 2.20 -5.82
C HIS A 574 12.16 3.36 -6.65
N LEU A 575 11.70 4.43 -6.00
CA LEU A 575 11.16 5.60 -6.70
C LEU A 575 12.20 6.22 -7.65
N LEU A 576 13.45 6.35 -7.21
CA LEU A 576 14.55 6.85 -8.04
C LEU A 576 14.87 5.90 -9.22
N MET A 577 14.80 4.58 -9.02
CA MET A 577 15.03 3.57 -10.07
C MET A 577 13.97 3.71 -11.17
N ARG A 578 12.70 3.72 -10.78
CA ARG A 578 11.56 3.89 -11.68
C ARG A 578 11.60 5.22 -12.44
N ILE A 579 11.99 6.32 -11.78
CA ILE A 579 12.15 7.62 -12.48
C ILE A 579 13.37 7.62 -13.41
N ASN A 580 14.52 7.03 -13.02
CA ASN A 580 15.72 6.98 -13.86
C ASN A 580 15.47 6.28 -15.19
N TYR A 581 14.77 5.14 -15.18
CA TYR A 581 14.48 4.35 -16.38
C TYR A 581 13.45 5.00 -17.32
N ASP A 582 12.56 5.83 -16.78
CA ASP A 582 11.61 6.63 -17.56
C ASP A 582 12.23 7.93 -18.13
N THR A 583 13.42 8.34 -17.69
CA THR A 583 14.01 9.67 -17.97
C THR A 583 15.40 9.58 -18.63
N ASP A 584 16.36 10.43 -18.25
CA ASP A 584 17.72 10.49 -18.81
C ASP A 584 18.76 9.77 -17.93
N GLY A 585 18.32 9.01 -16.93
CA GLY A 585 19.18 8.21 -16.05
C GLY A 585 20.09 9.02 -15.11
N ALA A 586 19.83 10.33 -14.94
CA ALA A 586 20.76 11.25 -14.29
C ALA A 586 20.54 11.44 -12.77
N LEU A 587 19.78 10.57 -12.10
CA LEU A 587 19.57 10.63 -10.64
C LEU A 587 20.53 9.69 -9.89
N SER A 588 21.14 10.18 -8.81
CA SER A 588 21.97 9.37 -7.92
C SER A 588 21.12 8.59 -6.92
N PHE A 589 21.51 7.35 -6.59
CA PHE A 589 20.84 6.56 -5.55
C PHE A 589 21.31 6.94 -4.12
N VAL A 590 20.43 6.74 -3.14
CA VAL A 590 20.66 7.00 -1.73
C VAL A 590 21.34 5.80 -1.07
N GLU A 591 22.55 5.99 -0.53
CA GLU A 591 23.28 4.93 0.18
C GLU A 591 22.88 4.79 1.66
N GLY A 592 22.25 5.81 2.24
CA GLY A 592 21.85 5.83 3.64
C GLY A 592 23.04 6.04 4.60
N ARG A 593 23.11 5.26 5.68
CA ARG A 593 24.11 5.39 6.76
C ARG A 593 25.40 4.65 6.43
N GLU A 594 26.52 5.39 6.41
CA GLU A 594 27.88 4.85 6.17
C GLU A 594 28.22 3.66 7.09
N GLU A 595 27.98 3.78 8.39
CA GLU A 595 28.09 2.66 9.33
C GLU A 595 26.91 1.69 9.12
N GLY A 596 27.21 0.49 8.63
CA GLY A 596 26.24 -0.43 8.06
C GLY A 596 26.51 -0.60 6.57
N ARG A 597 26.38 0.48 5.78
CA ARG A 597 26.61 0.51 4.32
C ARG A 597 28.02 0.10 3.91
N ARG A 598 29.06 0.62 4.57
CA ARG A 598 30.46 0.48 4.14
C ARG A 598 31.00 -0.95 4.09
N ALA A 599 30.40 -1.85 4.88
CA ALA A 599 30.79 -3.26 4.95
C ALA A 599 30.36 -4.04 3.69
N TRP A 600 29.52 -3.45 2.84
CA TRP A 600 28.95 -4.08 1.66
C TRP A 600 29.49 -3.47 0.37
N GLU A 601 30.01 -4.31 -0.51
CA GLU A 601 30.36 -3.94 -1.87
C GLU A 601 29.15 -4.17 -2.78
N LEU A 602 28.51 -3.07 -3.22
CA LEU A 602 27.42 -3.12 -4.20
C LEU A 602 27.96 -3.61 -5.55
N LYS A 603 27.29 -4.60 -6.15
CA LYS A 603 27.64 -5.19 -7.45
C LYS A 603 26.62 -4.86 -8.53
N GLU A 604 25.34 -4.81 -8.18
CA GLU A 604 24.22 -4.57 -9.11
C GLU A 604 23.01 -4.01 -8.36
N GLY A 605 22.14 -3.23 -9.03
CA GLY A 605 21.02 -2.52 -8.40
C GLY A 605 21.48 -1.34 -7.54
N ALA A 606 20.71 -1.02 -6.48
CA ALA A 606 21.04 0.00 -5.48
C ALA A 606 20.94 -0.56 -4.05
N LEU A 607 21.77 -0.05 -3.13
CA LEU A 607 21.80 -0.44 -1.71
C LEU A 607 21.65 0.78 -0.79
N GLU A 608 20.54 0.84 -0.04
CA GLU A 608 20.32 1.81 1.05
C GLU A 608 20.53 1.13 2.41
N ALA A 609 21.36 1.71 3.29
CA ALA A 609 21.45 1.32 4.70
C ALA A 609 20.59 2.25 5.57
N ARG A 610 19.44 1.74 6.03
CA ARG A 610 18.38 2.50 6.71
C ARG A 610 18.11 1.95 8.10
N GLU A 611 18.52 2.70 9.13
CA GLU A 611 18.49 2.25 10.53
C GLU A 611 19.28 0.94 10.74
N GLU A 612 18.62 -0.14 11.17
CA GLU A 612 19.19 -1.50 11.26
C GLU A 612 18.94 -2.35 9.99
N THR A 613 18.49 -1.73 8.88
CA THR A 613 18.02 -2.40 7.65
C THR A 613 18.93 -2.13 6.45
N LEU A 614 19.10 -3.14 5.61
CA LEU A 614 19.75 -3.08 4.30
C LEU A 614 18.67 -3.31 3.23
N ILE A 615 18.51 -2.36 2.31
CA ILE A 615 17.48 -2.38 1.27
C ILE A 615 18.17 -2.50 -0.09
N LEU A 616 17.95 -3.63 -0.77
CA LEU A 616 18.47 -3.91 -2.10
C LEU A 616 17.36 -3.75 -3.15
N THR A 617 17.38 -2.62 -3.86
CA THR A 617 16.46 -2.29 -4.95
C THR A 617 17.03 -2.81 -6.27
N THR A 618 16.30 -3.68 -6.99
CA THR A 618 16.74 -4.25 -8.28
C THR A 618 16.76 -3.22 -9.40
N LEU A 619 17.53 -3.51 -10.45
CA LEU A 619 17.21 -2.97 -11.77
C LEU A 619 15.84 -3.50 -12.23
N PRO A 620 15.07 -2.77 -13.07
CA PRO A 620 13.83 -3.25 -13.69
C PRO A 620 14.01 -4.61 -14.38
N GLU A 621 13.06 -5.53 -14.15
CA GLU A 621 13.05 -6.93 -14.62
C GLU A 621 14.29 -7.76 -14.21
N GLY A 622 15.17 -7.19 -13.36
CA GLY A 622 16.51 -7.69 -13.09
C GLY A 622 16.73 -8.04 -11.63
N LYS A 623 17.93 -7.72 -11.15
CA LYS A 623 18.40 -8.08 -9.80
C LYS A 623 19.16 -6.93 -9.13
N ALA A 624 19.43 -7.13 -7.84
CA ALA A 624 20.39 -6.38 -7.05
C ALA A 624 21.29 -7.37 -6.32
N LEU A 625 22.53 -6.98 -6.05
CA LEU A 625 23.52 -7.83 -5.41
C LEU A 625 24.51 -7.00 -4.60
N ALA A 626 24.76 -7.37 -3.35
CA ALA A 626 25.82 -6.80 -2.53
C ALA A 626 26.61 -7.89 -1.81
N ARG A 627 27.94 -7.76 -1.79
CA ARG A 627 28.89 -8.68 -1.16
C ARG A 627 29.33 -8.15 0.19
N LEU A 628 29.37 -8.98 1.23
CA LEU A 628 29.99 -8.62 2.51
C LEU A 628 31.51 -8.58 2.33
N ALA A 629 32.11 -7.39 2.42
CA ALA A 629 33.54 -7.16 2.21
C ALA A 629 34.35 -7.16 3.52
N ASP A 630 33.75 -6.71 4.63
CA ASP A 630 34.40 -6.71 5.97
C ASP A 630 34.72 -8.13 6.49
N VAL A 631 34.09 -9.18 5.92
CA VAL A 631 34.16 -10.57 6.40
C VAL A 631 34.23 -11.56 5.24
N GLU A 632 35.45 -11.87 4.79
CA GLU A 632 35.70 -12.81 3.68
C GLU A 632 36.03 -14.24 4.14
N ASN A 633 35.89 -15.20 3.21
CA ASN A 633 36.40 -16.58 3.32
C ASN A 633 35.89 -17.35 4.55
N LEU A 634 34.60 -17.23 4.85
CA LEU A 634 33.91 -18.03 5.86
C LEU A 634 33.72 -19.47 5.37
N ARG A 635 33.88 -20.43 6.28
CA ARG A 635 33.52 -21.84 6.07
C ARG A 635 32.23 -22.14 6.80
N ASP A 636 32.27 -22.00 8.12
CA ASP A 636 31.18 -22.34 9.03
C ASP A 636 30.69 -21.04 9.67
N LEU A 637 29.39 -20.76 9.56
CA LEU A 637 28.80 -19.48 9.91
C LEU A 637 27.31 -19.62 10.27
N ARG A 638 26.83 -18.69 11.10
CA ARG A 638 25.41 -18.51 11.41
C ARG A 638 24.98 -17.14 10.91
N LEU A 639 23.87 -17.07 10.19
CA LEU A 639 23.30 -15.83 9.67
C LEU A 639 21.87 -15.64 10.17
N GLU A 640 21.56 -14.45 10.69
CA GLU A 640 20.21 -14.07 11.10
C GLU A 640 19.75 -12.82 10.34
N ALA A 641 18.49 -12.78 9.92
CA ALA A 641 17.86 -11.59 9.35
C ALA A 641 16.33 -11.63 9.48
N GLU A 642 15.71 -10.47 9.72
CA GLU A 642 14.29 -10.23 9.40
C GLU A 642 14.19 -9.84 7.92
N LEU A 643 13.50 -10.64 7.10
CA LEU A 643 13.19 -10.33 5.69
C LEU A 643 11.81 -9.68 5.63
N GLU A 644 11.74 -8.41 5.21
CA GLU A 644 10.49 -7.61 5.18
C GLU A 644 10.07 -7.18 3.75
N GLY A 645 10.67 -7.75 2.70
CA GLY A 645 10.34 -7.45 1.29
C GLY A 645 8.94 -7.91 0.86
N ASN A 646 8.55 -7.61 -0.39
CA ASN A 646 7.32 -8.16 -0.96
C ASN A 646 7.42 -9.69 -1.09
N ALA A 647 6.31 -10.40 -0.89
CA ALA A 647 6.25 -11.85 -0.96
C ALA A 647 6.44 -12.39 -2.38
N PHE A 648 6.07 -11.59 -3.40
CA PHE A 648 6.28 -11.91 -4.81
C PHE A 648 7.53 -11.21 -5.35
N GLY A 649 8.40 -11.94 -6.05
CA GLY A 649 9.82 -11.62 -6.20
C GLY A 649 10.68 -12.41 -5.19
N SER A 650 12.00 -12.24 -5.20
CA SER A 650 12.90 -13.02 -4.32
C SER A 650 13.90 -12.21 -3.50
N GLN A 651 14.03 -12.58 -2.22
CA GLN A 651 15.14 -12.23 -1.33
C GLN A 651 16.10 -13.43 -1.24
N GLN A 652 17.39 -13.22 -1.51
CA GLN A 652 18.40 -14.26 -1.66
C GLN A 652 19.59 -14.02 -0.72
N ILE A 653 20.10 -15.10 -0.12
CA ILE A 653 21.25 -15.10 0.78
C ILE A 653 22.22 -16.16 0.27
N PHE A 654 23.35 -15.73 -0.31
CA PHE A 654 24.38 -16.61 -0.85
C PHE A 654 25.49 -16.81 0.19
N LEU A 655 25.83 -18.06 0.46
CA LEU A 655 26.78 -18.52 1.47
C LEU A 655 27.90 -19.35 0.82
N ARG A 656 29.09 -19.32 1.44
CA ARG A 656 30.34 -19.93 0.90
C ARG A 656 30.63 -19.53 -0.56
N SER A 657 30.14 -18.38 -1.01
CA SER A 657 30.01 -18.11 -2.44
C SER A 657 31.33 -17.66 -3.09
N SER A 658 31.55 -18.04 -4.34
CA SER A 658 32.58 -17.48 -5.21
C SER A 658 32.29 -16.01 -5.55
N ALA A 659 33.31 -15.27 -6.01
CA ALA A 659 33.19 -13.82 -6.25
C ALA A 659 32.23 -13.45 -7.40
N ASP A 660 31.90 -14.41 -8.26
CA ASP A 660 31.06 -14.34 -9.46
C ASP A 660 29.70 -15.08 -9.30
N LEU A 661 29.42 -15.65 -8.12
CA LEU A 661 28.29 -16.54 -7.82
C LEU A 661 28.21 -17.85 -8.64
N SER A 662 29.27 -18.25 -9.35
CA SER A 662 29.28 -19.53 -10.07
C SER A 662 29.21 -20.74 -9.12
N ASP A 663 29.74 -20.63 -7.91
CA ASP A 663 29.58 -21.63 -6.85
C ASP A 663 29.03 -20.99 -5.56
N ALA A 664 27.96 -21.56 -5.00
CA ALA A 664 27.30 -21.04 -3.79
C ALA A 664 26.39 -22.06 -3.13
N VAL A 665 26.07 -21.85 -1.84
CA VAL A 665 24.82 -22.35 -1.24
C VAL A 665 23.90 -21.15 -1.07
N CYS A 666 22.72 -21.17 -1.70
CA CYS A 666 21.78 -20.05 -1.72
C CYS A 666 20.49 -20.41 -0.98
N VAL A 667 20.17 -19.66 0.07
CA VAL A 667 18.86 -19.69 0.74
C VAL A 667 18.03 -18.54 0.18
N THR A 668 16.83 -18.86 -0.31
CA THR A 668 15.95 -17.91 -1.02
C THR A 668 14.56 -17.93 -0.41
N LEU A 669 14.01 -16.74 -0.13
CA LEU A 669 12.57 -16.55 0.05
C LEU A 669 12.01 -15.99 -1.27
N VAL A 670 11.14 -16.75 -1.93
CA VAL A 670 10.54 -16.39 -3.23
C VAL A 670 9.08 -16.85 -3.32
N ASN A 671 8.18 -15.97 -3.73
CA ASN A 671 6.75 -16.25 -3.96
C ASN A 671 6.12 -17.07 -2.80
N ASP A 672 6.34 -16.59 -1.57
CA ASP A 672 5.86 -17.21 -0.31
C ASP A 672 6.45 -18.61 0.02
N GLN A 673 7.58 -18.98 -0.61
CA GLN A 673 8.27 -20.26 -0.40
C GLN A 673 9.73 -20.06 0.05
N LEU A 674 10.18 -20.90 0.99
CA LEU A 674 11.60 -21.08 1.31
C LEU A 674 12.20 -22.10 0.34
N VAL A 675 13.26 -21.73 -0.37
CA VAL A 675 13.98 -22.58 -1.32
C VAL A 675 15.47 -22.58 -0.99
N VAL A 676 16.08 -23.76 -0.86
CA VAL A 676 17.53 -23.91 -0.71
C VAL A 676 18.09 -24.53 -1.98
N THR A 677 19.10 -23.88 -2.56
CA THR A 677 19.73 -24.28 -3.82
C THR A 677 21.24 -24.33 -3.66
N GLU A 678 21.86 -25.41 -4.11
CA GLU A 678 23.31 -25.48 -4.33
C GLU A 678 23.62 -25.07 -5.77
N ILE A 679 24.64 -24.22 -5.95
CA ILE A 679 25.12 -23.76 -7.24
C ILE A 679 26.55 -24.25 -7.41
N ALA A 680 26.84 -24.91 -8.54
CA ALA A 680 28.18 -25.39 -8.89
C ALA A 680 28.45 -25.15 -10.38
N GLY A 681 29.51 -24.42 -10.72
CA GLY A 681 29.83 -24.02 -12.10
C GLY A 681 28.71 -23.24 -12.79
N GLY A 682 27.88 -22.53 -12.03
CA GLY A 682 26.66 -21.83 -12.48
C GLY A 682 25.41 -22.71 -12.60
N ALA A 683 25.53 -24.04 -12.54
CA ALA A 683 24.39 -24.95 -12.57
C ALA A 683 23.70 -24.97 -11.20
N LYS A 684 22.38 -24.75 -11.18
CA LYS A 684 21.56 -24.77 -9.96
C LYS A 684 20.96 -26.16 -9.71
N ARG A 685 21.10 -26.65 -8.48
CA ARG A 685 20.47 -27.85 -7.95
C ARG A 685 19.63 -27.47 -6.73
N GLU A 686 18.32 -27.62 -6.83
CA GLU A 686 17.42 -27.48 -5.69
C GLU A 686 17.68 -28.60 -4.68
N LEU A 687 17.76 -28.25 -3.40
CA LEU A 687 17.93 -29.18 -2.28
C LEU A 687 16.67 -29.26 -1.39
N TYR A 688 15.92 -28.15 -1.30
CA TYR A 688 14.70 -28.05 -0.51
C TYR A 688 13.80 -26.95 -1.07
N ARG A 689 12.49 -27.15 -0.98
CA ARG A 689 11.44 -26.17 -1.28
C ARG A 689 10.22 -26.47 -0.41
N GLU A 690 9.69 -25.45 0.27
CA GLU A 690 8.42 -25.54 0.98
C GLU A 690 7.75 -24.15 1.12
N LYS A 691 6.42 -24.10 1.20
CA LYS A 691 5.62 -22.89 1.44
C LYS A 691 5.76 -22.42 2.88
N LEU A 692 5.91 -21.11 3.12
CA LEU A 692 6.00 -20.55 4.48
C LEU A 692 4.82 -20.97 5.38
N PRO A 693 3.54 -20.92 4.94
CA PRO A 693 2.41 -21.44 5.72
C PRO A 693 2.56 -22.88 6.22
N VAL A 694 3.23 -23.76 5.46
CA VAL A 694 3.45 -25.17 5.85
C VAL A 694 4.50 -25.27 6.96
N ILE A 695 5.62 -24.52 6.83
CA ILE A 695 6.67 -24.47 7.86
C ILE A 695 6.14 -23.86 9.18
N LEU A 696 5.27 -22.86 9.07
CA LEU A 696 4.64 -22.17 10.19
C LEU A 696 3.43 -22.93 10.79
N GLY A 697 3.00 -24.05 10.20
CA GLY A 697 1.85 -24.83 10.67
C GLY A 697 0.50 -24.12 10.53
N GLU A 698 0.36 -23.19 9.59
CA GLU A 698 -0.89 -22.47 9.32
C GLU A 698 -1.94 -23.39 8.67
N LYS A 699 -3.23 -23.21 8.99
CA LYS A 699 -4.29 -23.95 8.31
C LYS A 699 -4.44 -23.43 6.87
N ILE A 700 -4.07 -24.27 5.90
CA ILE A 700 -4.44 -24.09 4.49
C ILE A 700 -5.93 -24.39 4.33
N LEU A 701 -6.71 -23.39 3.93
CA LEU A 701 -8.13 -23.56 3.58
C LEU A 701 -8.28 -24.29 2.24
N SER A 702 -9.41 -24.98 2.04
CA SER A 702 -9.79 -25.44 0.70
C SER A 702 -10.35 -24.31 -0.17
N VAL A 703 -10.46 -24.56 -1.48
CA VAL A 703 -11.15 -23.68 -2.44
C VAL A 703 -12.63 -23.49 -2.04
N GLU A 704 -13.26 -24.56 -1.55
CA GLU A 704 -14.64 -24.61 -1.07
C GLU A 704 -14.83 -23.79 0.21
N GLU A 705 -13.94 -23.92 1.21
CA GLU A 705 -13.94 -23.09 2.41
C GLU A 705 -13.73 -21.62 2.06
N ALA A 706 -12.74 -21.33 1.21
CA ALA A 706 -12.45 -19.96 0.78
C ALA A 706 -13.59 -19.34 -0.07
N ARG A 707 -14.41 -20.14 -0.77
CA ARG A 707 -15.63 -19.67 -1.44
C ARG A 707 -16.78 -19.44 -0.46
N LYS A 708 -16.95 -20.32 0.51
CA LYS A 708 -17.91 -20.14 1.62
C LYS A 708 -17.62 -18.82 2.36
N GLU A 709 -16.37 -18.54 2.71
CA GLU A 709 -15.95 -17.27 3.33
C GLU A 709 -16.25 -16.05 2.44
N ALA A 710 -15.94 -16.12 1.14
CA ALA A 710 -16.24 -15.02 0.21
C ALA A 710 -17.74 -14.70 0.16
N LYS A 711 -18.59 -15.74 0.14
CA LYS A 711 -20.05 -15.57 0.11
C LYS A 711 -20.62 -15.07 1.44
N ILE A 712 -19.98 -15.37 2.57
CA ILE A 712 -20.29 -14.76 3.88
C ILE A 712 -19.94 -13.26 3.86
N ALA A 713 -18.73 -12.90 3.45
CA ALA A 713 -18.25 -11.51 3.41
C ALA A 713 -19.07 -10.63 2.45
N GLU A 714 -19.50 -11.16 1.31
CA GLU A 714 -20.48 -10.52 0.42
C GLU A 714 -21.77 -10.16 1.17
N ASN A 715 -22.41 -11.15 1.78
CA ASN A 715 -23.70 -10.94 2.46
C ASN A 715 -23.55 -10.02 3.68
N GLU A 716 -22.44 -10.05 4.41
CA GLU A 716 -22.15 -9.09 5.47
C GLU A 716 -22.02 -7.64 4.95
N ALA A 717 -21.30 -7.43 3.84
CA ALA A 717 -21.13 -6.11 3.24
C ALA A 717 -22.46 -5.54 2.71
N PHE A 718 -23.29 -6.39 2.09
CA PHE A 718 -24.62 -6.02 1.62
C PHE A 718 -25.58 -5.77 2.80
N ALA A 719 -25.50 -6.53 3.88
CA ALA A 719 -26.28 -6.30 5.10
C ALA A 719 -25.94 -4.95 5.76
N ARG A 720 -24.64 -4.66 5.93
CA ARG A 720 -24.15 -3.43 6.60
C ARG A 720 -24.56 -2.15 5.88
N TYR A 721 -24.65 -2.20 4.56
CA TYR A 721 -24.99 -1.06 3.70
C TYR A 721 -26.34 -1.26 2.98
N ALA A 722 -27.26 -2.03 3.57
CA ALA A 722 -28.60 -2.24 3.05
C ALA A 722 -29.47 -0.96 3.13
N PRO A 723 -30.43 -0.76 2.21
CA PRO A 723 -31.31 0.41 2.22
C PRO A 723 -32.39 0.37 3.32
N SER A 724 -32.60 -0.76 3.99
CA SER A 724 -33.56 -0.91 5.08
C SER A 724 -33.14 -1.99 6.08
N PRO A 725 -33.62 -1.94 7.34
CA PRO A 725 -33.37 -3.01 8.31
C PRO A 725 -33.90 -4.38 7.89
N ALA A 726 -34.98 -4.43 7.09
CA ALA A 726 -35.51 -5.69 6.56
C ALA A 726 -34.53 -6.34 5.59
N ALA A 727 -33.97 -5.57 4.64
CA ALA A 727 -32.94 -6.06 3.74
C ALA A 727 -31.63 -6.40 4.49
N ALA A 728 -31.26 -5.62 5.51
CA ALA A 728 -30.09 -5.92 6.35
C ALA A 728 -30.23 -7.30 7.04
N ASN A 729 -31.41 -7.56 7.62
CA ASN A 729 -31.71 -8.83 8.26
C ASN A 729 -31.77 -9.99 7.25
N GLU A 730 -32.27 -9.76 6.04
CA GLU A 730 -32.29 -10.77 4.97
C GLU A 730 -30.87 -11.19 4.56
N TYR A 731 -29.99 -10.22 4.24
CA TYR A 731 -28.59 -10.50 3.91
C TYR A 731 -27.84 -11.15 5.09
N MET A 732 -28.06 -10.71 6.33
CA MET A 732 -27.47 -11.36 7.51
C MET A 732 -28.00 -12.80 7.71
N GLY A 733 -29.27 -13.05 7.40
CA GLY A 733 -29.86 -14.40 7.38
C GLY A 733 -29.21 -15.30 6.33
N ARG A 734 -28.95 -14.77 5.13
CA ARG A 734 -28.18 -15.48 4.08
C ARG A 734 -26.74 -15.78 4.55
N ALA A 735 -26.06 -14.82 5.19
CA ALA A 735 -24.73 -15.04 5.76
C ALA A 735 -24.72 -16.15 6.82
N ASN A 736 -25.73 -16.19 7.71
CA ASN A 736 -25.89 -17.27 8.70
C ASN A 736 -26.11 -18.63 8.03
N ALA A 737 -27.03 -18.73 7.06
CA ALA A 737 -27.28 -19.97 6.33
C ALA A 737 -26.01 -20.49 5.62
N VAL A 738 -25.20 -19.61 5.03
CA VAL A 738 -23.92 -20.00 4.43
C VAL A 738 -22.90 -20.44 5.49
N ARG A 739 -22.83 -19.80 6.67
CA ARG A 739 -22.00 -20.28 7.79
C ARG A 739 -22.37 -21.70 8.21
N GLU A 740 -23.66 -22.05 8.20
CA GLU A 740 -24.19 -23.37 8.55
C GLU A 740 -23.96 -24.43 7.45
N THR A 741 -23.82 -24.05 6.18
CA THR A 741 -23.43 -25.03 5.13
C THR A 741 -22.04 -25.60 5.37
N TYR A 742 -21.90 -26.92 5.27
CA TYR A 742 -20.59 -27.58 5.26
C TYR A 742 -19.86 -27.30 3.94
N ALA A 743 -18.55 -27.10 4.03
CA ALA A 743 -17.61 -27.03 2.91
C ALA A 743 -16.49 -28.04 3.21
N ALA A 744 -16.12 -28.86 2.23
CA ALA A 744 -15.08 -29.87 2.40
C ALA A 744 -13.72 -29.20 2.60
N ALA A 745 -12.97 -29.60 3.62
CA ALA A 745 -11.65 -29.08 3.92
C ALA A 745 -10.56 -29.87 3.17
N VAL A 746 -9.30 -29.43 3.26
CA VAL A 746 -8.17 -30.13 2.60
C VAL A 746 -8.00 -31.55 3.17
N GLU A 747 -8.30 -31.72 4.46
CA GLU A 747 -8.34 -32.99 5.18
C GLU A 747 -9.42 -33.96 4.65
N ASP A 748 -10.50 -33.43 4.06
CA ASP A 748 -11.56 -34.19 3.39
C ASP A 748 -11.22 -34.54 1.92
N GLY A 749 -10.03 -34.15 1.44
CA GLY A 749 -9.58 -34.33 0.06
C GLY A 749 -9.97 -33.21 -0.91
N ALA A 750 -10.44 -32.07 -0.41
CA ALA A 750 -10.73 -30.90 -1.23
C ALA A 750 -9.46 -30.19 -1.73
N ALA A 751 -9.57 -29.40 -2.80
CA ALA A 751 -8.42 -28.70 -3.37
C ALA A 751 -7.94 -27.56 -2.44
N PRO A 752 -6.63 -27.45 -2.12
CA PRO A 752 -6.13 -26.34 -1.32
C PRO A 752 -6.23 -25.00 -2.04
N TYR A 753 -6.66 -23.96 -1.35
CA TYR A 753 -6.67 -22.60 -1.88
C TYR A 753 -5.29 -21.97 -1.77
N GLU A 754 -4.59 -21.82 -2.90
CA GLU A 754 -3.22 -21.28 -2.96
C GLU A 754 -3.14 -19.75 -2.79
N GLY A 755 -4.25 -19.10 -2.44
CA GLY A 755 -4.32 -17.64 -2.33
C GLY A 755 -4.45 -16.94 -3.69
N ARG A 756 -3.98 -15.70 -3.76
CA ARG A 756 -3.95 -14.91 -5.00
C ARG A 756 -2.69 -14.05 -5.05
N GLU A 757 -1.88 -14.25 -6.07
CA GLU A 757 -0.62 -13.52 -6.24
C GLU A 757 -0.86 -12.02 -6.49
N SER A 758 0.00 -11.20 -5.90
CA SER A 758 -0.08 -9.74 -5.91
C SER A 758 1.27 -9.15 -5.51
N PHE A 759 1.80 -8.22 -6.32
CA PHE A 759 3.01 -7.45 -5.97
C PHE A 759 2.88 -6.71 -4.63
N HIS A 760 1.66 -6.42 -4.18
CA HIS A 760 1.38 -5.69 -2.93
C HIS A 760 1.31 -6.59 -1.68
N ARG A 761 1.41 -7.93 -1.81
CA ARG A 761 1.46 -8.83 -0.63
C ARG A 761 2.82 -8.66 0.04
N ARG A 762 2.86 -8.01 1.21
CA ARG A 762 4.06 -7.94 2.04
C ARG A 762 4.40 -9.33 2.57
N GLY A 763 5.68 -9.69 2.52
CA GLY A 763 6.24 -10.76 3.33
C GLY A 763 6.81 -10.17 4.62
N LYS A 764 6.76 -10.94 5.70
CA LYS A 764 7.64 -10.74 6.86
C LYS A 764 8.00 -12.12 7.42
N CYS A 765 9.30 -12.40 7.51
CA CYS A 765 9.80 -13.64 8.09
C CYS A 765 11.19 -13.43 8.71
N ARG A 766 11.45 -13.94 9.91
CA ARG A 766 12.80 -14.04 10.48
C ARG A 766 13.44 -15.37 10.09
N LEU A 767 14.54 -15.31 9.34
CA LEU A 767 15.38 -16.47 9.06
C LEU A 767 16.56 -16.55 10.03
N VAL A 768 16.87 -17.76 10.49
CA VAL A 768 18.16 -18.12 11.11
C VAL A 768 18.73 -19.29 10.30
N ILE A 769 19.88 -19.07 9.66
CA ILE A 769 20.56 -20.08 8.84
C ILE A 769 21.80 -20.54 9.59
N HIS A 770 21.89 -21.83 9.83
CA HIS A 770 23.07 -22.52 10.35
C HIS A 770 23.77 -23.25 9.22
N LEU A 771 25.09 -23.04 9.06
CA LEU A 771 25.89 -23.69 8.03
C LEU A 771 27.23 -24.14 8.62
N SER A 772 27.42 -25.44 8.76
CA SER A 772 28.61 -26.04 9.40
C SER A 772 28.96 -27.37 8.75
N GLY A 773 30.24 -27.57 8.39
CA GLY A 773 30.68 -28.80 7.75
C GLY A 773 29.97 -29.05 6.40
N ASP A 774 29.33 -30.20 6.25
CA ASP A 774 28.48 -30.56 5.10
C ASP A 774 26.97 -30.32 5.35
N ARG A 775 26.59 -29.60 6.41
CA ARG A 775 25.19 -29.42 6.86
C ARG A 775 24.71 -27.98 6.81
N LEU A 776 23.45 -27.83 6.41
CA LEU A 776 22.68 -26.59 6.50
C LEU A 776 21.34 -26.84 7.19
N SER A 777 20.96 -25.97 8.13
CA SER A 777 19.63 -25.94 8.73
C SER A 777 19.06 -24.51 8.69
N VAL A 778 17.74 -24.35 8.58
CA VAL A 778 17.07 -23.03 8.57
C VAL A 778 15.86 -23.01 9.50
N GLU A 779 15.86 -22.08 10.46
CA GLU A 779 14.67 -21.72 11.25
C GLU A 779 13.89 -20.60 10.55
N VAL A 780 12.56 -20.65 10.66
CA VAL A 780 11.58 -19.74 10.04
C VAL A 780 10.65 -19.21 11.13
N ASP A 781 10.86 -17.97 11.57
CA ASP A 781 10.17 -17.34 12.71
C ASP A 781 10.16 -18.17 14.00
N GLY A 782 11.21 -18.98 14.20
CA GLY A 782 11.35 -19.90 15.34
C GLY A 782 10.71 -21.28 15.15
N HIS A 783 10.13 -21.56 13.97
CA HIS A 783 9.72 -22.90 13.55
C HIS A 783 10.84 -23.60 12.77
N THR A 784 10.90 -24.92 12.89
CA THR A 784 11.87 -25.77 12.18
C THR A 784 11.52 -25.85 10.69
N GLY A 785 12.40 -25.34 9.83
CA GLY A 785 12.36 -25.57 8.38
C GLY A 785 13.18 -26.82 7.99
N PRO A 786 14.05 -26.78 6.97
CA PRO A 786 14.98 -27.87 6.70
C PRO A 786 16.02 -28.02 7.82
N GLU A 787 16.28 -29.26 8.24
CA GLU A 787 17.34 -29.65 9.19
C GLU A 787 18.38 -30.56 8.52
N ASP A 788 19.66 -30.41 8.90
CA ASP A 788 20.80 -31.26 8.51
C ASP A 788 20.92 -31.52 6.99
N LEU A 789 20.47 -30.56 6.18
CA LEU A 789 20.41 -30.63 4.73
C LEU A 789 21.84 -30.72 4.17
N ALA A 790 22.12 -31.81 3.45
CA ALA A 790 23.46 -32.12 2.97
C ALA A 790 23.85 -31.20 1.79
N VAL A 791 24.90 -30.40 1.98
CA VAL A 791 25.55 -29.56 0.96
C VAL A 791 26.91 -30.15 0.60
N SER A 792 27.20 -30.25 -0.69
CA SER A 792 28.50 -30.75 -1.18
C SER A 792 29.60 -29.69 -1.11
N ARG A 793 29.24 -28.40 -1.20
CA ARG A 793 30.16 -27.27 -1.11
C ARG A 793 30.62 -27.03 0.33
N THR A 794 31.85 -27.44 0.65
CA THR A 794 32.45 -27.28 2.00
C THR A 794 33.63 -26.31 2.03
N GLU A 795 33.89 -25.62 0.92
CA GLU A 795 34.95 -24.63 0.75
C GLU A 795 34.66 -23.34 1.53
N ARG A 796 35.69 -22.51 1.68
CA ARG A 796 35.53 -21.13 2.15
C ARG A 796 35.02 -20.23 1.02
N GLY A 797 34.21 -19.23 1.36
CA GLY A 797 33.81 -18.20 0.41
C GLY A 797 33.20 -16.96 1.07
N ALA A 798 32.61 -16.09 0.25
CA ALA A 798 31.98 -14.85 0.68
C ALA A 798 30.49 -15.05 1.06
N VAL A 799 29.92 -14.03 1.68
CA VAL A 799 28.47 -13.88 1.86
C VAL A 799 27.97 -12.78 0.93
N PHE A 800 26.84 -12.99 0.26
CA PHE A 800 26.13 -11.95 -0.48
C PHE A 800 24.66 -11.90 -0.08
N LEU A 801 24.09 -10.70 -0.10
CA LEU A 801 22.65 -10.48 -0.16
C LEU A 801 22.27 -10.17 -1.60
N GLY A 802 21.20 -10.77 -2.09
CA GLY A 802 20.66 -10.54 -3.42
C GLY A 802 19.16 -10.30 -3.39
N ALA A 803 18.67 -9.53 -4.35
CA ALA A 803 17.25 -9.39 -4.63
C ALA A 803 17.04 -9.65 -6.12
N SER A 804 15.93 -10.27 -6.53
CA SER A 804 15.60 -10.36 -7.96
C SER A 804 14.11 -10.36 -8.23
N TRP A 805 13.73 -9.71 -9.32
CA TRP A 805 12.40 -9.77 -9.88
C TRP A 805 12.20 -11.17 -10.50
N GLN A 806 11.18 -11.90 -10.05
CA GLN A 806 10.99 -13.33 -10.38
C GLN A 806 9.58 -13.55 -10.95
N GLY A 807 9.35 -13.02 -12.16
CA GLY A 807 8.20 -13.35 -13.01
C GLY A 807 7.03 -12.37 -12.93
N GLU A 808 5.96 -12.72 -13.64
CA GLU A 808 4.78 -11.90 -13.85
C GLU A 808 3.72 -12.14 -12.75
N ALA A 809 3.76 -11.35 -11.68
CA ALA A 809 2.51 -11.04 -10.97
C ALA A 809 1.74 -9.93 -11.70
N TRP A 810 0.61 -9.52 -11.13
CA TRP A 810 -0.22 -8.44 -11.67
C TRP A 810 -0.58 -7.46 -10.58
N SER A 811 -0.65 -6.17 -10.94
CA SER A 811 -1.31 -5.14 -10.15
C SER A 811 -2.19 -4.26 -11.03
N GLN A 812 -3.30 -3.79 -10.46
CA GLN A 812 -4.20 -2.82 -11.09
C GLN A 812 -3.71 -1.37 -10.96
N ARG A 813 -2.75 -1.11 -10.06
CA ARG A 813 -2.22 0.22 -9.71
C ARG A 813 -0.87 0.48 -10.35
N ASN A 814 -0.08 -0.57 -10.62
CA ASN A 814 1.12 -0.50 -11.43
C ASN A 814 1.14 -1.76 -12.32
N LEU A 815 0.81 -1.63 -13.61
CA LEU A 815 0.50 -2.81 -14.46
C LEU A 815 1.69 -3.77 -14.66
N ALA A 816 2.92 -3.26 -14.49
CA ALA A 816 4.06 -4.06 -14.05
C ALA A 816 4.87 -3.23 -13.04
N ASP A 817 5.01 -3.74 -11.81
CA ASP A 817 6.01 -3.29 -10.85
C ASP A 817 7.30 -4.10 -11.14
N ASP A 818 8.13 -3.58 -12.05
CA ASP A 818 9.32 -4.27 -12.58
C ASP A 818 10.55 -4.16 -11.67
N VAL A 819 10.51 -3.28 -10.67
CA VAL A 819 11.52 -3.14 -9.62
C VAL A 819 11.08 -3.92 -8.37
N TYR A 820 12.01 -4.61 -7.73
CA TYR A 820 11.79 -5.33 -6.49
C TYR A 820 12.74 -4.84 -5.39
N ASP A 821 12.30 -4.89 -4.13
CA ASP A 821 13.11 -4.52 -2.96
C ASP A 821 13.29 -5.72 -2.03
N GLY A 822 14.54 -6.20 -1.93
CA GLY A 822 14.94 -7.11 -0.86
C GLY A 822 15.26 -6.33 0.41
N VAL A 823 14.52 -6.55 1.49
CA VAL A 823 14.58 -5.74 2.72
C VAL A 823 15.09 -6.61 3.86
N PHE A 824 16.40 -6.51 4.13
CA PHE A 824 17.12 -7.36 5.09
C PHE A 824 17.43 -6.57 6.37
N LYS A 825 16.74 -6.88 7.46
CA LYS A 825 16.73 -6.12 8.71
C LYS A 825 17.40 -6.89 9.83
N LYS A 826 18.17 -6.19 10.67
CA LYS A 826 19.01 -6.77 11.74
C LYS A 826 19.86 -7.94 11.23
N VAL A 827 20.53 -7.73 10.08
CA VAL A 827 21.40 -8.74 9.47
C VAL A 827 22.60 -8.96 10.38
N ARG A 828 22.72 -10.17 10.93
CA ARG A 828 23.84 -10.60 11.78
C ARG A 828 24.55 -11.75 11.09
N VAL A 829 25.88 -11.70 11.04
CA VAL A 829 26.72 -12.86 10.69
C VAL A 829 27.59 -13.17 11.89
N LEU A 830 27.56 -14.41 12.34
CA LEU A 830 28.32 -14.93 13.48
C LEU A 830 29.21 -16.09 13.02
N THR A 831 30.17 -16.46 13.85
CA THR A 831 30.75 -17.80 13.79
C THR A 831 29.68 -18.87 14.05
N GLU A 832 29.95 -20.08 13.59
CA GLU A 832 29.21 -21.28 13.99
C GLU A 832 30.24 -22.30 14.51
N THR A 833 30.40 -22.36 15.83
CA THR A 833 31.32 -23.28 16.52
C THR A 833 30.60 -24.34 17.34
N GLY A 834 29.26 -24.42 17.23
CA GLY A 834 28.44 -25.38 17.97
C GLY A 834 28.32 -25.07 19.46
N ARG A 835 28.46 -23.79 19.87
CA ARG A 835 28.34 -23.35 21.27
C ARG A 835 26.98 -22.70 21.54
N GLU A 836 26.73 -22.33 22.79
CA GLU A 836 25.57 -21.49 23.11
C GLU A 836 25.62 -20.19 22.28
N SER A 837 24.45 -19.74 21.79
CA SER A 837 24.29 -18.54 20.94
C SER A 837 24.78 -17.21 21.56
N LYS A 838 25.24 -17.22 22.81
CA LYS A 838 25.87 -16.08 23.52
C LYS A 838 27.40 -16.09 23.41
N GLU A 839 28.01 -17.24 23.14
CA GLU A 839 29.46 -17.40 22.98
C GLU A 839 29.92 -17.21 21.53
N GLU A 840 29.03 -17.38 20.56
CA GLU A 840 29.35 -17.19 19.14
C GLU A 840 29.73 -15.75 18.82
N ARG A 841 30.85 -15.59 18.11
CA ARG A 841 31.44 -14.28 17.84
C ARG A 841 30.72 -13.61 16.68
N VAL A 842 30.02 -12.51 16.95
CA VAL A 842 29.48 -11.63 15.91
C VAL A 842 30.62 -11.11 15.02
N LEU A 843 30.53 -11.40 13.72
CA LEU A 843 31.45 -10.99 12.66
C LEU A 843 30.94 -9.72 11.98
N TYR A 844 29.63 -9.66 11.72
CA TYR A 844 28.93 -8.49 11.20
C TYR A 844 27.59 -8.32 11.93
N THR A 845 27.16 -7.07 12.10
CA THR A 845 25.76 -6.74 12.40
C THR A 845 25.39 -5.37 11.81
N SER A 846 24.19 -5.27 11.21
CA SER A 846 23.58 -3.99 10.82
C SER A 846 22.94 -3.25 12.01
N GLU A 847 22.82 -3.89 13.17
CA GLU A 847 22.23 -3.31 14.37
C GLU A 847 23.01 -2.09 14.91
N TYR A 848 22.28 -1.14 15.50
CA TYR A 848 22.85 -0.05 16.28
C TYR A 848 23.66 -0.56 17.47
N LYS A 849 24.68 0.22 17.85
CA LYS A 849 25.61 -0.08 18.95
C LYS A 849 25.61 1.04 20.00
N GLY A 850 25.93 0.69 21.24
CA GLY A 850 26.10 1.64 22.34
C GLY A 850 24.93 2.60 22.52
N TRP A 851 25.23 3.90 22.58
CA TRP A 851 24.25 4.97 22.81
C TRP A 851 23.19 5.09 21.69
N GLU A 852 23.56 4.82 20.44
CA GLU A 852 22.59 4.90 19.34
C GLU A 852 21.49 3.84 19.46
N LYS A 853 21.84 2.63 19.92
CA LYS A 853 20.85 1.57 20.16
C LYS A 853 19.89 1.95 21.28
N ALA A 854 20.39 2.63 22.32
CA ALA A 854 19.55 3.16 23.40
C ALA A 854 18.60 4.26 22.89
N LYS A 855 19.09 5.16 22.03
CA LYS A 855 18.28 6.22 21.40
C LYS A 855 17.22 5.66 20.45
N HIS A 856 17.59 4.74 19.55
CA HIS A 856 16.68 4.12 18.57
C HIS A 856 15.58 3.34 19.28
N ARG A 857 15.94 2.45 20.21
CA ARG A 857 14.97 1.69 21.02
C ARG A 857 14.05 2.58 21.87
N ALA A 858 14.53 3.73 22.36
CA ALA A 858 13.67 4.70 23.04
C ALA A 858 12.64 5.35 22.07
N GLY A 859 13.01 5.54 20.80
CA GLY A 859 12.09 5.89 19.72
C GLY A 859 11.05 4.80 19.45
N GLU A 860 11.50 3.56 19.21
CA GLU A 860 10.59 2.42 19.00
C GLU A 860 9.55 2.26 20.12
N ILE A 861 9.98 2.38 21.38
CA ILE A 861 9.10 2.31 22.56
C ILE A 861 8.12 3.49 22.56
N TRP A 862 8.57 4.70 22.26
CA TRP A 862 7.70 5.88 22.18
C TRP A 862 6.65 5.76 21.06
N ASP A 863 7.03 5.27 19.88
CA ASP A 863 6.12 5.09 18.76
C ASP A 863 5.20 3.86 18.91
N ALA A 864 5.61 2.85 19.69
CA ALA A 864 4.71 1.78 20.15
C ALA A 864 3.67 2.31 21.16
N VAL A 865 4.09 3.14 22.13
CA VAL A 865 3.17 3.80 23.07
C VAL A 865 2.20 4.74 22.34
N LEU A 866 2.68 5.53 21.38
CA LEU A 866 1.83 6.39 20.55
C LEU A 866 0.83 5.58 19.71
N ARG A 867 1.22 4.45 19.11
CA ARG A 867 0.29 3.58 18.38
C ARG A 867 -0.78 2.99 19.30
N TRP A 868 -0.39 2.47 20.46
CA TRP A 868 -1.37 1.98 21.45
C TRP A 868 -2.38 3.06 21.87
N PHE A 869 -1.92 4.29 22.11
CA PHE A 869 -2.82 5.42 22.40
C PHE A 869 -3.68 5.87 21.21
N LEU A 870 -3.33 5.54 19.96
CA LEU A 870 -4.11 5.87 18.76
C LEU A 870 -5.09 4.75 18.37
N GLU A 871 -4.82 3.51 18.79
CA GLU A 871 -5.66 2.33 18.55
C GLU A 871 -6.76 2.17 19.61
N TYR A 872 -6.49 2.54 20.86
CA TYR A 872 -7.33 2.19 22.02
C TYR A 872 -7.92 3.38 22.82
N VAL A 873 -7.69 4.64 22.44
CA VAL A 873 -8.14 5.85 23.18
C VAL A 873 -8.75 6.94 22.29
#